data_AF-A0A0Q8RZ85-F1
#
_entry.id   AF-A0A0Q8RZ85-F1
#
_cell.length_a   1.000
_cell.length_b   1.000
_cell.length_c   1.000
_cell.angle_alpha   90.00
_cell.angle_beta   90.00
_cell.angle_gamma   90.00
#
_symmetry.space_group_name_H-M   'P 1'
#
loop_
_entity.id
_entity.type
_entity.pdbx_description
1 polymer ?
#
loop_
_entity_poly.entity_id
_entity_poly.type
_entity_poly.pdbx_seq_one_letter_code
_entity_poly.pdbx_strand_id
1 'polypeptide(L)'
;MGHAKKKRGPKPKPVVEFPQALEGDWVDPSSFPEALALHMRRHGDSCNHLHRAIIGPRDKTDRKTIQTWVLGTRAPGTIESLAVLERIEHRYRLPAGYFRDKLDRSGRATARRAIPTLCTPERRRLAWHLPGDFAKRPKRERDEILEWVRSVIIAGTTDYRRFQRGATQQRFSLRFPRIDCHDFVPGDVAVAAADPVDENLPGCRDAPLHLQHEVGRLIAFKTSTLAPSGLLRQGMWGEETASQKLEHLGLLFGALRSPLDSEVKGHGVPLDRLCLAMLLFPSVWDWYLQWREDRRGFYTSWEVNMLDFALSLSRDKTGWMRQNPGLAGALQPVDGLISPSEIDEARQDWDALCDRFTIYALNRKKDVQRVAKVHRDPFEPILPILEAASPVGEYRKITEEILDRMPNARRHPKSAAEAVRAFLMLRFGLHLGLRQKNLRQLRFCVRGGRHSTEKQLEMLKCGELRWNDLSGGWEVFIPAVAFKNASSSFFSRKPYRLLLPDLGRLYEFIDIYLQRDRQILLGGAEDPRTFFVKSAKLTTKNAAYSQLGFYDAWRLTIQRYGIYNPYTGQGAIKGLLPHGPHNVRDVLATHVLKKTGSYEQAGYAIQDSPEIVAKHYGRFLPHDKSAMAAVVLNLAWES
;
A
#
# COMPACT_ATOMS: atom_id res chain seq x y z
N MET A 1 8.09 -78.48 25.44
CA MET A 1 7.68 -77.16 25.97
C MET A 1 6.78 -76.49 24.93
N GLY A 2 5.51 -76.26 25.28
CA GLY A 2 4.49 -75.74 24.35
C GLY A 2 4.59 -74.22 24.16
N HIS A 3 4.53 -73.76 22.90
CA HIS A 3 4.42 -72.35 22.56
C HIS A 3 3.08 -71.77 23.06
N ALA A 4 3.16 -70.77 23.95
CA ALA A 4 2.00 -70.02 24.42
C ALA A 4 1.31 -69.29 23.24
N LYS A 5 0.06 -69.66 22.96
CA LYS A 5 -0.81 -68.95 22.00
C LYS A 5 -1.06 -67.52 22.50
N LYS A 6 -0.63 -66.52 21.71
CA LYS A 6 -1.06 -65.11 21.88
C LYS A 6 -2.59 -65.04 21.91
N LYS A 7 -3.18 -64.52 22.99
CA LYS A 7 -4.61 -64.24 23.10
C LYS A 7 -5.06 -63.40 21.89
N ARG A 8 -5.99 -63.93 21.08
CA ARG A 8 -6.64 -63.18 20.01
C ARG A 8 -7.46 -62.05 20.66
N GLY A 9 -7.11 -60.80 20.36
CA GLY A 9 -7.88 -59.65 20.81
C GLY A 9 -9.33 -59.68 20.31
N PRO A 10 -10.23 -58.88 20.89
CA PRO A 10 -11.63 -58.81 20.49
C PRO A 10 -11.78 -58.57 18.98
N LYS A 11 -12.75 -59.24 18.35
CA LYS A 11 -13.01 -59.11 16.91
C LYS A 11 -13.29 -57.63 16.58
N PRO A 12 -12.70 -57.09 15.50
CA PRO A 12 -12.93 -55.71 15.12
C PRO A 12 -14.41 -55.41 14.87
N LYS A 13 -14.94 -54.30 15.43
CA LYS A 13 -16.30 -53.80 15.17
C LYS A 13 -16.53 -53.66 13.65
N PRO A 14 -17.68 -54.06 13.08
CA PRO A 14 -17.92 -53.92 11.65
C PRO A 14 -17.92 -52.44 11.22
N VAL A 15 -17.49 -52.18 9.98
CA VAL A 15 -17.58 -50.83 9.38
C VAL A 15 -18.97 -50.70 8.76
N VAL A 16 -19.83 -49.93 9.40
CA VAL A 16 -21.18 -49.56 8.90
C VAL A 16 -21.08 -48.17 8.29
N GLU A 17 -21.53 -47.97 7.05
CA GLU A 17 -21.39 -46.70 6.32
C GLU A 17 -22.05 -45.51 7.02
N PHE A 18 -23.29 -45.69 7.50
CA PHE A 18 -24.03 -44.69 8.30
C PHE A 18 -24.37 -45.28 9.68
N PRO A 19 -23.51 -45.13 10.70
CA PRO A 19 -23.81 -45.64 12.04
C PRO A 19 -24.99 -44.89 12.66
N GLN A 20 -25.97 -45.61 13.23
CA GLN A 20 -27.04 -44.98 14.01
C GLN A 20 -26.46 -44.27 15.23
N ALA A 21 -27.01 -43.09 15.56
CA ALA A 21 -26.64 -42.37 16.77
C ALA A 21 -27.20 -43.10 18.00
N LEU A 22 -26.38 -43.22 19.04
CA LEU A 22 -26.74 -43.81 20.33
C LEU A 22 -27.65 -42.86 21.15
N GLU A 23 -27.64 -41.56 20.85
CA GLU A 23 -28.41 -40.49 21.50
C GLU A 23 -28.99 -39.51 20.46
N GLY A 24 -30.28 -39.15 20.63
CA GLY A 24 -31.07 -38.38 19.64
C GLY A 24 -30.79 -36.87 19.64
N ASP A 25 -30.84 -36.23 20.81
CA ASP A 25 -30.63 -34.78 20.96
C ASP A 25 -29.17 -34.46 21.33
N TRP A 26 -28.61 -33.40 20.76
CA TRP A 26 -27.28 -32.93 21.09
C TRP A 26 -27.20 -31.40 21.07
N VAL A 27 -26.35 -30.85 21.93
CA VAL A 27 -25.96 -29.44 21.89
C VAL A 27 -24.74 -29.31 20.98
N ASP A 28 -24.84 -28.46 19.96
CA ASP A 28 -23.76 -28.24 19.00
C ASP A 28 -22.58 -27.48 19.65
N PRO A 29 -21.39 -28.09 19.80
CA PRO A 29 -20.22 -27.39 20.33
C PRO A 29 -19.68 -26.35 19.35
N SER A 30 -19.16 -25.24 19.88
CA SER A 30 -18.57 -24.18 19.06
C SER A 30 -17.20 -24.54 18.50
N SER A 31 -16.46 -25.46 19.13
CA SER A 31 -15.10 -25.83 18.73
C SER A 31 -15.03 -27.15 17.96
N PHE A 32 -14.16 -27.21 16.94
CA PHE A 32 -13.94 -28.44 16.16
C PHE A 32 -13.54 -29.66 17.01
N PRO A 33 -12.59 -29.58 17.96
CA PRO A 33 -12.21 -30.73 18.77
C PRO A 33 -13.37 -31.32 19.57
N GLU A 34 -14.19 -30.46 20.18
CA GLU A 34 -15.36 -30.88 20.96
C GLU A 34 -16.46 -31.45 20.07
N ALA A 35 -16.72 -30.83 18.91
CA ALA A 35 -17.69 -31.34 17.95
C ALA A 35 -17.27 -32.71 17.40
N LEU A 36 -15.99 -32.90 17.05
CA LEU A 36 -15.48 -34.19 16.57
C LEU A 36 -15.59 -35.25 17.68
N ALA A 37 -15.21 -34.91 18.92
CA ALA A 37 -15.33 -35.81 20.06
C ALA A 37 -16.80 -36.20 20.34
N LEU A 38 -17.72 -35.24 20.25
CA LEU A 38 -19.15 -35.46 20.42
C LEU A 38 -19.70 -36.46 19.40
N HIS A 39 -19.47 -36.24 18.10
CA HIS A 39 -19.99 -37.14 17.07
C HIS A 39 -19.32 -38.51 17.11
N MET A 40 -18.03 -38.60 17.42
CA MET A 40 -17.37 -39.89 17.66
C MET A 40 -18.02 -40.67 18.82
N ARG A 41 -18.35 -39.99 19.92
CA ARG A 41 -19.08 -40.63 21.05
C ARG A 41 -20.50 -41.03 20.65
N ARG A 42 -21.26 -40.15 20.00
CA ARG A 42 -22.65 -40.42 19.58
C ARG A 42 -22.77 -41.63 18.66
N HIS A 43 -21.78 -41.88 17.80
CA HIS A 43 -21.80 -43.02 16.87
C HIS A 43 -20.95 -44.22 17.37
N GLY A 44 -20.41 -44.14 18.59
CA GLY A 44 -19.60 -45.19 19.21
C GLY A 44 -18.32 -45.51 18.43
N ASP A 45 -17.74 -44.53 17.74
CA ASP A 45 -16.53 -44.67 16.94
C ASP A 45 -15.30 -44.27 17.77
N SER A 46 -14.32 -45.19 17.88
CA SER A 46 -12.98 -44.85 18.40
C SER A 46 -12.11 -44.24 17.29
N CYS A 47 -11.00 -43.57 17.63
CA CYS A 47 -10.06 -43.05 16.61
C CYS A 47 -9.61 -44.12 15.61
N ASN A 48 -9.39 -45.35 16.08
CA ASN A 48 -9.00 -46.48 15.21
C ASN A 48 -10.16 -46.94 14.32
N HIS A 49 -11.38 -46.97 14.86
CA HIS A 49 -12.55 -47.42 14.12
C HIS A 49 -12.96 -46.40 13.07
N LEU A 50 -12.96 -45.11 13.43
CA LEU A 50 -13.22 -44.01 12.51
C LEU A 50 -12.17 -43.96 11.38
N HIS A 51 -10.88 -44.08 11.71
CA HIS A 51 -9.78 -44.13 10.73
C HIS A 51 -10.03 -45.22 9.68
N ARG A 52 -10.32 -46.44 10.12
CA ARG A 52 -10.59 -47.56 9.21
C ARG A 52 -11.88 -47.37 8.40
N ALA A 53 -12.86 -46.64 8.92
CA ALA A 53 -14.14 -46.44 8.25
C ALA A 53 -14.10 -45.41 7.11
N ILE A 54 -13.15 -44.47 7.12
CA ILE A 54 -13.14 -43.32 6.20
C ILE A 54 -11.94 -43.25 5.25
N ILE A 55 -10.89 -44.05 5.49
CA ILE A 55 -9.62 -43.99 4.74
C ILE A 55 -9.56 -45.11 3.69
N GLY A 56 -9.34 -44.73 2.43
CA GLY A 56 -9.16 -45.65 1.32
C GLY A 56 -7.70 -46.04 1.09
N PRO A 57 -7.42 -46.97 0.15
CA PRO A 57 -6.07 -47.52 -0.09
C PRO A 57 -5.01 -46.48 -0.51
N ARG A 58 -5.42 -45.30 -0.96
CA ARG A 58 -4.54 -44.22 -1.47
C ARG A 58 -4.36 -43.05 -0.49
N ASP A 59 -5.02 -43.07 0.67
CA ASP A 59 -4.94 -41.99 1.65
C ASP A 59 -3.76 -42.20 2.61
N LYS A 60 -3.01 -41.12 2.89
CA LYS A 60 -1.81 -41.17 3.76
C LYS A 60 -2.08 -40.77 5.21
N THR A 61 -3.33 -40.57 5.59
CA THR A 61 -3.71 -40.07 6.92
C THR A 61 -3.53 -41.17 7.97
N ASP A 62 -2.78 -40.89 9.04
CA ASP A 62 -2.54 -41.84 10.13
C ASP A 62 -3.62 -41.71 11.23
N ARG A 63 -3.85 -42.77 12.01
CA ARG A 63 -4.79 -42.79 13.14
C ARG A 63 -4.46 -41.72 14.19
N LYS A 64 -3.16 -41.43 14.37
CA LYS A 64 -2.67 -40.40 15.29
C LYS A 64 -3.18 -39.01 14.88
N THR A 65 -3.43 -38.79 13.60
CA THR A 65 -3.96 -37.52 13.10
C THR A 65 -5.35 -37.23 13.68
N ILE A 66 -6.26 -38.20 13.64
CA ILE A 66 -7.60 -38.08 14.23
C ILE A 66 -7.51 -37.87 15.75
N GLN A 67 -6.61 -38.59 16.43
CA GLN A 67 -6.39 -38.42 17.86
C GLN A 67 -5.91 -37.00 18.21
N THR A 68 -4.98 -36.44 17.44
CA THR A 68 -4.50 -35.06 17.64
C THR A 68 -5.57 -34.00 17.36
N TRP A 69 -6.54 -34.29 16.49
CA TRP A 69 -7.69 -33.44 16.20
C TRP A 69 -8.69 -33.41 17.36
N VAL A 70 -9.03 -34.58 17.91
CA VAL A 70 -9.91 -34.69 19.10
C VAL A 70 -9.28 -34.01 20.32
N LEU A 71 -7.96 -34.14 20.49
CA LEU A 71 -7.22 -33.47 21.58
C LEU A 71 -7.01 -31.96 21.34
N GLY A 72 -7.34 -31.44 20.16
CA GLY A 72 -7.16 -30.03 19.80
C GLY A 72 -5.70 -29.56 19.68
N THR A 73 -4.74 -30.49 19.61
CA THR A 73 -3.30 -30.17 19.47
C THR A 73 -2.92 -29.80 18.04
N ARG A 74 -3.63 -30.35 17.05
CA ARG A 74 -3.53 -30.01 15.63
C ARG A 74 -4.92 -29.86 15.03
N ALA A 75 -5.02 -29.07 13.96
CA ALA A 75 -6.25 -28.92 13.20
C ALA A 75 -6.01 -29.27 11.71
N PRO A 76 -7.03 -29.80 11.01
CA PRO A 76 -7.05 -29.93 9.55
C PRO A 76 -6.71 -28.61 8.84
N GLY A 77 -5.92 -28.65 7.78
CA GLY A 77 -5.48 -27.45 7.05
C GLY A 77 -4.97 -27.65 5.62
N THR A 78 -4.80 -28.90 5.19
CA THR A 78 -4.50 -29.27 3.79
C THR A 78 -5.75 -29.77 3.07
N ILE A 79 -5.75 -29.75 1.73
CA ILE A 79 -6.85 -30.30 0.93
C ILE A 79 -7.14 -31.75 1.30
N GLU A 80 -6.10 -32.56 1.53
CA GLU A 80 -6.26 -33.97 1.92
C GLU A 80 -6.94 -34.10 3.28
N SER A 81 -6.53 -33.30 4.26
CA SER A 81 -7.14 -33.33 5.60
C SER A 81 -8.60 -32.83 5.61
N LEU A 82 -8.93 -31.85 4.76
CA LEU A 82 -10.31 -31.36 4.62
C LEU A 82 -11.20 -32.39 3.92
N ALA A 83 -10.68 -33.12 2.92
CA ALA A 83 -11.41 -34.21 2.29
C ALA A 83 -11.68 -35.38 3.26
N VAL A 84 -10.84 -35.57 4.29
CA VAL A 84 -11.13 -36.52 5.38
C VAL A 84 -12.30 -36.03 6.23
N LEU A 85 -12.39 -34.72 6.52
CA LEU A 85 -13.56 -34.17 7.23
C LEU A 85 -14.85 -34.35 6.45
N GLU A 86 -14.86 -34.05 5.15
CA GLU A 86 -16.03 -34.25 4.27
C GLU A 86 -16.56 -35.69 4.36
N ARG A 87 -15.67 -36.69 4.47
CA ARG A 87 -16.06 -38.10 4.66
C ARG A 87 -16.61 -38.40 6.04
N ILE A 88 -16.08 -37.75 7.09
CA ILE A 88 -16.61 -37.88 8.45
C ILE A 88 -18.01 -37.23 8.53
N GLU A 89 -18.20 -36.05 7.92
CA GLU A 89 -19.49 -35.38 7.80
C GLU A 89 -20.51 -36.27 7.09
N HIS A 90 -20.12 -36.85 5.95
CA HIS A 90 -20.96 -37.78 5.19
C HIS A 90 -21.36 -39.00 6.03
N ARG A 91 -20.39 -39.66 6.68
CA ARG A 91 -20.61 -40.81 7.56
C ARG A 91 -21.63 -40.52 8.66
N TYR A 92 -21.51 -39.36 9.31
CA TYR A 92 -22.40 -38.96 10.40
C TYR A 92 -23.64 -38.20 9.96
N ARG A 93 -23.86 -38.05 8.64
CA ARG A 93 -24.98 -37.29 8.05
C ARG A 93 -25.08 -35.86 8.55
N LEU A 94 -23.94 -35.21 8.73
CA LEU A 94 -23.85 -33.80 9.11
C LEU A 94 -23.97 -32.90 7.88
N PRO A 95 -24.41 -31.63 8.04
CA PRO A 95 -24.37 -30.66 6.96
C PRO A 95 -22.96 -30.53 6.37
N ALA A 96 -22.87 -30.38 5.05
CA ALA A 96 -21.59 -30.22 4.37
C ALA A 96 -20.86 -28.97 4.89
N GLY A 97 -19.61 -29.13 5.33
CA GLY A 97 -18.81 -28.04 5.90
C GLY A 97 -18.97 -27.83 7.41
N TYR A 98 -19.81 -28.62 8.10
CA TYR A 98 -20.05 -28.50 9.53
C TYR A 98 -18.77 -28.47 10.38
N PHE A 99 -17.81 -29.38 10.15
CA PHE A 99 -16.55 -29.36 10.90
C PHE A 99 -15.63 -28.24 10.42
N ARG A 100 -15.67 -27.93 9.12
CA ARG A 100 -14.84 -26.87 8.54
C ARG A 100 -15.18 -25.50 9.11
N ASP A 101 -16.46 -25.23 9.37
CA ASP A 101 -16.92 -23.97 9.97
C ASP A 101 -16.46 -23.80 11.42
N LYS A 102 -16.18 -24.91 12.10
CA LYS A 102 -15.68 -24.96 13.49
C LYS A 102 -14.15 -25.01 13.59
N LEU A 103 -13.43 -25.03 12.47
CA LEU A 103 -11.97 -24.99 12.46
C LEU A 103 -11.45 -23.59 12.79
N ASP A 104 -10.45 -23.52 13.66
CA ASP A 104 -9.72 -22.28 13.87
C ASP A 104 -9.07 -21.81 12.57
N ARG A 105 -9.37 -20.56 12.20
CA ARG A 105 -8.82 -19.92 11.01
C ARG A 105 -7.31 -19.81 11.17
N SER A 106 -6.54 -20.59 10.42
CA SER A 106 -5.09 -20.71 10.64
C SER A 106 -4.26 -19.48 10.27
N GLY A 107 -4.89 -18.49 9.61
CA GLY A 107 -4.16 -17.34 9.08
C GLY A 107 -3.14 -17.72 7.99
N ARG A 108 -3.27 -18.92 7.41
CA ARG A 108 -2.53 -19.36 6.21
C ARG A 108 -3.50 -19.71 5.09
N ALA A 109 -3.06 -19.50 3.85
CA ALA A 109 -3.76 -20.03 2.69
C ALA A 109 -3.76 -21.57 2.74
N THR A 110 -4.85 -22.20 2.30
CA THR A 110 -4.97 -23.67 2.26
C THR A 110 -3.81 -24.24 1.43
N ALA A 111 -3.08 -25.20 2.00
CA ALA A 111 -1.95 -25.83 1.30
C ALA A 111 -2.48 -26.66 0.12
N ARG A 112 -1.98 -26.38 -1.10
CA ARG A 112 -2.40 -27.03 -2.35
C ARG A 112 -1.22 -27.71 -3.03
N ARG A 113 -1.51 -28.72 -3.86
CA ARG A 113 -0.52 -29.24 -4.80
C ARG A 113 -0.07 -28.13 -5.74
N ALA A 114 1.23 -28.15 -6.08
CA ALA A 114 1.84 -27.15 -6.95
C ALA A 114 1.14 -27.10 -8.31
N ILE A 115 0.68 -25.92 -8.70
CA ILE A 115 0.26 -25.65 -10.08
C ILE A 115 1.55 -25.52 -10.91
N PRO A 116 1.82 -26.41 -11.90
CA PRO A 116 3.12 -26.48 -12.58
C PRO A 116 3.49 -25.22 -13.34
N THR A 117 2.49 -24.50 -13.88
CA THR A 117 2.66 -23.32 -14.73
C THR A 117 2.98 -22.03 -13.99
N LEU A 118 2.98 -22.03 -12.65
CA LEU A 118 3.10 -20.81 -11.83
C LEU A 118 4.39 -20.78 -11.01
N CYS A 119 5.03 -19.61 -10.95
CA CYS A 119 6.21 -19.42 -10.12
C CYS A 119 5.84 -19.40 -8.61
N THR A 120 6.80 -19.71 -7.75
CA THR A 120 6.57 -19.78 -6.29
C THR A 120 6.03 -18.48 -5.67
N PRO A 121 6.54 -17.28 -6.02
CA PRO A 121 5.98 -16.01 -5.53
C PRO A 121 4.53 -15.79 -5.96
N GLU A 122 4.19 -16.09 -7.21
CA GLU A 122 2.84 -15.94 -7.74
C GLU A 122 1.87 -16.92 -7.07
N ARG A 123 2.28 -18.18 -6.89
CA ARG A 123 1.50 -19.18 -6.15
C ARG A 123 1.15 -18.71 -4.74
N ARG A 124 2.09 -18.10 -4.01
CA ARG A 124 1.85 -17.58 -2.66
C ARG A 124 0.84 -16.44 -2.63
N ARG A 125 0.86 -15.55 -3.63
CA ARG A 125 -0.11 -14.45 -3.75
C ARG A 125 -1.50 -14.97 -4.08
N LEU A 126 -1.61 -15.89 -5.05
CA LEU A 126 -2.89 -16.44 -5.49
C LEU A 126 -3.54 -17.36 -4.45
N ALA A 127 -2.75 -18.07 -3.64
CA ALA A 127 -3.27 -19.09 -2.71
C ALA A 127 -4.38 -18.57 -1.77
N TRP A 128 -4.33 -17.29 -1.43
CA TRP A 128 -5.33 -16.61 -0.59
C TRP A 128 -6.68 -16.37 -1.25
N HIS A 129 -6.73 -16.42 -2.58
CA HIS A 129 -7.88 -15.98 -3.39
C HIS A 129 -8.48 -17.12 -4.22
N LEU A 130 -7.96 -18.34 -4.09
CA LEU A 130 -8.49 -19.50 -4.80
C LEU A 130 -9.49 -20.28 -3.92
N PRO A 131 -10.60 -20.78 -4.48
CA PRO A 131 -11.61 -21.52 -3.73
C PRO A 131 -11.11 -22.91 -3.32
N GLY A 132 -11.56 -23.42 -2.17
CA GLY A 132 -11.02 -24.66 -1.56
C GLY A 132 -11.00 -25.85 -2.52
N ASP A 133 -12.03 -25.96 -3.35
CA ASP A 133 -12.29 -26.97 -4.36
C ASP A 133 -11.65 -26.67 -5.74
N PHE A 134 -10.86 -25.60 -5.89
CA PHE A 134 -10.25 -25.19 -7.17
C PHE A 134 -9.59 -26.33 -7.96
N ALA A 135 -8.94 -27.28 -7.29
CA ALA A 135 -8.29 -28.40 -7.96
C ALA A 135 -9.28 -29.41 -8.60
N LYS A 136 -10.50 -29.49 -8.08
CA LYS A 136 -11.58 -30.37 -8.55
C LYS A 136 -12.39 -29.73 -9.70
N ARG A 137 -12.26 -28.42 -9.92
CA ARG A 137 -13.01 -27.68 -10.96
C ARG A 137 -12.49 -27.96 -12.38
N PRO A 138 -13.36 -27.87 -13.41
CA PRO A 138 -12.97 -28.00 -14.82
C PRO A 138 -11.85 -27.02 -15.21
N LYS A 139 -11.02 -27.40 -16.20
CA LYS A 139 -9.88 -26.56 -16.65
C LYS A 139 -10.30 -25.14 -17.03
N ARG A 140 -11.39 -25.01 -17.81
CA ARG A 140 -11.94 -23.72 -18.24
C ARG A 140 -12.25 -22.79 -17.06
N GLU A 141 -12.94 -23.30 -16.05
CA GLU A 141 -13.30 -22.53 -14.86
C GLU A 141 -12.06 -22.16 -14.01
N ARG A 142 -11.06 -23.06 -13.94
CA ARG A 142 -9.79 -22.74 -13.27
C ARG A 142 -9.04 -21.60 -13.96
N ASP A 143 -9.00 -21.60 -15.29
CA ASP A 143 -8.34 -20.54 -16.07
C ASP A 143 -9.08 -19.20 -15.90
N GLU A 144 -10.42 -19.23 -15.90
CA GLU A 144 -11.26 -18.06 -15.62
C GLU A 144 -11.02 -17.48 -14.22
N ILE A 145 -11.01 -18.32 -13.18
CA ILE A 145 -10.71 -17.89 -11.81
C ILE A 145 -9.31 -17.28 -11.71
N LEU A 146 -8.30 -17.91 -12.34
CA LEU A 146 -6.93 -17.40 -12.32
C LEU A 146 -6.82 -16.02 -12.98
N GLU A 147 -7.48 -15.85 -14.13
CA GLU A 147 -7.48 -14.58 -14.85
C GLU A 147 -8.22 -13.48 -14.07
N TRP A 148 -9.37 -13.82 -13.48
CA TRP A 148 -10.12 -12.88 -12.63
C TRP A 148 -9.32 -12.45 -11.39
N VAL A 149 -8.68 -13.38 -10.68
CA VAL A 149 -7.85 -13.04 -9.51
C VAL A 149 -6.64 -12.18 -9.93
N ARG A 150 -5.99 -12.50 -11.05
CA ARG A 150 -4.84 -11.73 -11.55
C ARG A 150 -5.24 -10.32 -11.94
N SER A 151 -6.32 -10.16 -12.70
CA SER A 151 -6.82 -8.88 -13.19
C SER A 151 -7.41 -8.03 -12.06
N VAL A 152 -8.35 -8.55 -11.28
CA VAL A 152 -9.11 -7.76 -10.29
C VAL A 152 -8.35 -7.62 -8.97
N ILE A 153 -7.90 -8.72 -8.37
CA ILE A 153 -7.30 -8.69 -7.03
C ILE A 153 -5.82 -8.32 -7.07
N ILE A 154 -5.00 -8.99 -7.87
CA ILE A 154 -3.55 -8.78 -7.80
C ILE A 154 -3.18 -7.47 -8.51
N ALA A 155 -3.53 -7.36 -9.78
CA ALA A 155 -3.23 -6.20 -10.58
C ALA A 155 -4.14 -5.00 -10.27
N GLY A 156 -5.44 -5.26 -10.08
CA GLY A 156 -6.48 -4.26 -10.28
C GLY A 156 -6.33 -3.60 -11.65
N THR A 157 -6.18 -4.40 -12.72
CA THR A 157 -5.84 -3.93 -14.06
C THR A 157 -6.92 -3.00 -14.59
N THR A 158 -6.57 -1.73 -14.65
CA THR A 158 -7.02 -0.81 -15.69
C THR A 158 -6.00 -0.86 -16.82
N ASP A 159 -6.36 -0.50 -18.06
CA ASP A 159 -5.43 -0.50 -19.21
C ASP A 159 -4.16 0.32 -18.92
N TYR A 160 -4.27 1.36 -18.10
CA TYR A 160 -3.14 2.13 -17.60
C TYR A 160 -2.13 1.34 -16.76
N ARG A 161 -2.58 0.48 -15.86
CA ARG A 161 -1.67 -0.27 -14.98
C ARG A 161 -0.90 -1.35 -15.74
N ARG A 162 -1.39 -1.75 -16.92
CA ARG A 162 -0.62 -2.55 -17.88
C ARG A 162 0.48 -1.70 -18.53
N PHE A 163 0.15 -0.48 -18.99
CA PHE A 163 1.14 0.47 -19.50
C PHE A 163 2.22 0.84 -18.45
N GLN A 164 1.83 1.19 -17.21
CA GLN A 164 2.79 1.50 -16.15
C GLN A 164 3.74 0.34 -15.85
N ARG A 165 3.26 -0.91 -15.89
CA ARG A 165 4.11 -2.09 -15.71
C ARG A 165 5.08 -2.29 -16.86
N GLY A 166 4.67 -2.04 -18.11
CA GLY A 166 5.58 -2.03 -19.26
C GLY A 166 6.61 -0.90 -19.17
N ALA A 167 6.18 0.31 -18.85
CA ALA A 167 7.08 1.46 -18.67
C ALA A 167 8.06 1.29 -17.49
N THR A 168 7.63 0.54 -16.45
CA THR A 168 8.43 0.18 -15.27
C THR A 168 9.60 -0.75 -15.64
N GLN A 169 9.42 -1.62 -16.63
CA GLN A 169 10.45 -2.57 -17.06
C GLN A 169 11.58 -1.88 -17.84
N GLN A 170 11.30 -0.72 -18.43
CA GLN A 170 12.26 0.07 -19.20
C GLN A 170 13.02 1.02 -18.28
N ARG A 171 14.13 0.54 -17.72
CA ARG A 171 14.99 1.32 -16.80
C ARG A 171 15.98 2.17 -17.60
N PHE A 172 15.72 3.47 -17.68
CA PHE A 172 16.58 4.43 -18.40
C PHE A 172 17.01 5.64 -17.56
N SER A 173 16.55 5.77 -16.31
CA SER A 173 16.92 6.87 -15.44
C SER A 173 18.43 6.89 -15.18
N LEU A 174 19.04 8.08 -15.16
CA LEU A 174 20.39 8.27 -14.65
C LEU A 174 20.40 8.28 -13.12
N ARG A 175 21.51 7.82 -12.52
CA ARG A 175 21.77 7.87 -11.07
C ARG A 175 22.71 9.01 -10.71
N PHE A 176 22.55 9.56 -9.51
CA PHE A 176 23.39 10.63 -8.97
C PHE A 176 24.06 10.17 -7.66
N PRO A 177 25.07 9.29 -7.74
CA PRO A 177 25.64 8.62 -6.56
C PRO A 177 26.36 9.56 -5.59
N ARG A 178 26.99 10.65 -6.07
CA ARG A 178 27.71 11.61 -5.21
C ARG A 178 26.82 12.64 -4.50
N ILE A 179 25.50 12.56 -4.70
CA ILE A 179 24.56 13.43 -4.01
C ILE A 179 24.05 12.65 -2.81
N ASP A 180 24.75 12.78 -1.69
CA ASP A 180 24.31 12.22 -0.42
C ASP A 180 23.08 13.00 0.08
N CYS A 181 21.90 12.51 -0.31
CA CYS A 181 20.74 12.58 0.58
C CYS A 181 20.76 11.43 1.61
N HIS A 182 21.91 10.75 1.76
CA HIS A 182 22.08 9.40 2.31
C HIS A 182 22.73 9.32 3.71
N ASP A 183 22.33 10.19 4.64
CA ASP A 183 22.12 9.70 6.02
C ASP A 183 20.78 8.91 6.15
N PHE A 184 20.04 8.77 5.05
CA PHE A 184 18.78 8.04 4.97
C PHE A 184 18.92 6.80 4.09
N VAL A 185 18.90 5.63 4.73
CA VAL A 185 18.73 4.25 4.23
C VAL A 185 18.65 4.07 2.70
N PRO A 186 19.50 3.24 2.07
CA PRO A 186 19.36 2.88 0.66
C PRO A 186 18.08 2.04 0.48
N GLY A 187 17.07 2.59 -0.19
CA GLY A 187 15.91 1.83 -0.61
C GLY A 187 14.63 2.64 -0.75
N ASP A 188 14.46 3.26 -1.93
CA ASP A 188 13.21 3.69 -2.58
C ASP A 188 13.71 4.57 -3.76
N VAL A 189 13.59 4.31 -5.06
CA VAL A 189 12.54 3.67 -5.86
C VAL A 189 13.23 2.95 -7.04
N ALA A 190 13.67 1.70 -6.84
CA ALA A 190 13.88 0.80 -7.97
C ALA A 190 12.50 0.28 -8.37
N VAL A 191 11.96 0.89 -9.41
CA VAL A 191 10.86 0.40 -10.22
C VAL A 191 11.08 -1.10 -10.49
N ALA A 192 10.39 -1.96 -9.71
CA ALA A 192 10.40 -3.43 -9.71
C ALA A 192 11.72 -4.15 -10.09
N ALA A 193 12.59 -4.46 -9.12
CA ALA A 193 13.44 -5.68 -9.11
C ALA A 193 13.65 -6.03 -7.63
N ALA A 194 13.22 -7.20 -7.15
CA ALA A 194 13.99 -8.43 -7.13
C ALA A 194 15.33 -8.24 -6.38
N ASP A 195 15.32 -8.62 -5.10
CA ASP A 195 16.42 -9.16 -4.25
C ASP A 195 17.83 -8.50 -4.34
N PRO A 196 18.78 -8.77 -3.42
CA PRO A 196 19.83 -7.81 -3.06
C PRO A 196 20.90 -7.63 -4.15
N VAL A 197 21.41 -6.39 -4.14
CA VAL A 197 22.45 -5.75 -4.95
C VAL A 197 23.57 -6.71 -5.38
N ASP A 198 23.68 -6.88 -6.70
CA ASP A 198 24.90 -7.30 -7.38
C ASP A 198 25.43 -6.07 -8.12
N GLU A 199 26.68 -5.66 -7.83
CA GLU A 199 27.29 -4.40 -8.27
C GLU A 199 27.62 -4.36 -9.77
N ASN A 200 27.30 -5.41 -10.54
CA ASN A 200 27.72 -5.58 -11.93
C ASN A 200 26.60 -5.97 -12.91
N LEU A 201 25.48 -5.23 -13.01
CA LEU A 201 24.45 -5.47 -14.06
C LEU A 201 23.96 -4.21 -14.82
N PRO A 202 23.67 -4.33 -16.14
CA PRO A 202 23.55 -3.20 -17.07
C PRO A 202 22.11 -2.64 -17.12
N GLY A 203 21.95 -1.32 -16.97
CA GLY A 203 20.70 -0.61 -17.28
C GLY A 203 20.51 0.75 -16.59
N CYS A 204 21.03 0.91 -15.37
CA CYS A 204 21.04 2.20 -14.67
C CYS A 204 22.45 2.80 -14.76
N ARG A 205 22.62 3.84 -15.56
CA ARG A 205 23.93 4.47 -15.77
C ARG A 205 24.09 5.68 -14.84
N ASP A 206 25.29 5.89 -14.35
CA ASP A 206 25.59 7.06 -13.53
C ASP A 206 25.65 8.31 -14.40
N ALA A 207 25.14 9.42 -13.87
CA ALA A 207 25.27 10.73 -14.51
C ALA A 207 26.75 11.12 -14.64
N PRO A 208 27.14 11.92 -15.64
CA PRO A 208 28.52 12.40 -15.75
C PRO A 208 28.87 13.29 -14.55
N LEU A 209 30.16 13.33 -14.17
CA LEU A 209 30.61 13.96 -12.93
C LEU A 209 30.24 15.46 -12.84
N HIS A 210 30.35 16.20 -13.95
CA HIS A 210 29.99 17.62 -13.97
C HIS A 210 28.49 17.82 -13.72
N LEU A 211 27.62 17.01 -14.35
CA LEU A 211 26.17 17.06 -14.09
C LEU A 211 25.85 16.67 -12.63
N GLN A 212 26.54 15.68 -12.08
CA GLN A 212 26.39 15.33 -10.66
C GLN A 212 26.73 16.53 -9.75
N HIS A 213 27.81 17.26 -10.06
CA HIS A 213 28.21 18.44 -9.28
C HIS A 213 27.19 19.59 -9.42
N GLU A 214 26.67 19.83 -10.63
CA GLU A 214 25.64 20.84 -10.88
C GLU A 214 24.34 20.54 -10.11
N VAL A 215 23.84 19.30 -10.20
CA VAL A 215 22.64 18.87 -9.48
C VAL A 215 22.88 18.88 -7.97
N GLY A 216 24.07 18.49 -7.50
CA GLY A 216 24.44 18.56 -6.09
C GLY A 216 24.37 20.00 -5.54
N ARG A 217 24.91 20.98 -6.28
CA ARG A 217 24.82 22.40 -5.90
C ARG A 217 23.39 22.92 -5.90
N LEU A 218 22.56 22.50 -6.87
CA LEU A 218 21.14 22.86 -6.90
C LEU A 218 20.40 22.31 -5.68
N ILE A 219 20.61 21.04 -5.33
CA ILE A 219 20.00 20.40 -4.18
C ILE A 219 20.43 21.12 -2.90
N ALA A 220 21.74 21.34 -2.71
CA ALA A 220 22.27 22.09 -1.57
C ALA A 220 21.64 23.49 -1.45
N PHE A 221 21.50 24.22 -2.55
CA PHE A 221 20.84 25.53 -2.57
C PHE A 221 19.37 25.45 -2.15
N LYS A 222 18.63 24.43 -2.61
CA LYS A 222 17.20 24.29 -2.29
C LYS A 222 16.92 23.70 -0.91
N THR A 223 17.86 22.99 -0.31
CA THR A 223 17.71 22.36 1.02
C THR A 223 18.36 23.13 2.16
N SER A 224 19.26 24.09 1.88
CA SER A 224 19.95 24.86 2.92
C SER A 224 18.97 25.60 3.86
N THR A 225 19.28 25.71 5.15
CA THR A 225 18.41 26.41 6.12
C THR A 225 18.24 27.88 5.74
N LEU A 226 19.35 28.57 5.47
CA LEU A 226 19.37 29.94 4.97
C LEU A 226 19.78 29.93 3.49
N ALA A 227 19.29 30.90 2.72
CA ALA A 227 19.79 31.09 1.37
C ALA A 227 21.31 31.37 1.45
N PRO A 228 22.14 30.74 0.59
CA PRO A 228 23.57 31.02 0.59
C PRO A 228 23.85 32.51 0.39
N SER A 229 24.95 32.99 0.96
CA SER A 229 25.31 34.42 0.88
C SER A 229 25.37 34.89 -0.58
N GLY A 230 24.79 36.06 -0.86
CA GLY A 230 24.71 36.63 -2.20
C GLY A 230 23.65 36.01 -3.12
N LEU A 231 22.94 34.96 -2.68
CA LEU A 231 21.87 34.33 -3.45
C LEU A 231 20.49 34.60 -2.82
N LEU A 232 19.51 34.86 -3.67
CA LEU A 232 18.10 34.95 -3.29
C LEU A 232 17.41 33.63 -3.60
N ARG A 233 16.54 33.18 -2.70
CA ARG A 233 15.83 31.90 -2.85
C ARG A 233 14.34 32.05 -2.57
N GLN A 234 13.54 31.56 -3.51
CA GLN A 234 12.11 31.36 -3.30
C GLN A 234 11.82 29.89 -2.99
N GLY A 235 11.28 29.66 -1.79
CA GLY A 235 10.89 28.34 -1.29
C GLY A 235 12.09 27.45 -0.94
N MET A 236 11.90 26.61 0.08
CA MET A 236 12.84 25.57 0.50
C MET A 236 12.27 24.20 0.17
N TRP A 237 13.11 23.27 -0.26
CA TRP A 237 12.73 21.87 -0.43
C TRP A 237 12.99 21.10 0.86
N GLY A 238 12.01 20.31 1.27
CA GLY A 238 12.25 19.22 2.21
C GLY A 238 12.93 18.03 1.53
N GLU A 239 13.40 17.07 2.32
CA GLU A 239 14.10 15.86 1.85
C GLU A 239 13.31 15.11 0.78
N GLU A 240 12.00 14.90 0.97
CA GLU A 240 11.19 14.18 -0.03
C GLU A 240 11.04 14.95 -1.35
N THR A 241 10.95 16.28 -1.28
CA THR A 241 10.89 17.12 -2.49
C THR A 241 12.22 17.05 -3.23
N ALA A 242 13.35 17.10 -2.52
CA ALA A 242 14.67 16.99 -3.12
C ALA A 242 14.87 15.63 -3.80
N SER A 243 14.53 14.53 -3.12
CA SER A 243 14.57 13.17 -3.67
C SER A 243 13.69 13.02 -4.91
N GLN A 244 12.46 13.54 -4.87
CA GLN A 244 11.57 13.53 -6.03
C GLN A 244 12.15 14.32 -7.22
N LYS A 245 12.72 15.51 -6.99
CA LYS A 245 13.33 16.30 -8.06
C LYS A 245 14.56 15.62 -8.65
N LEU A 246 15.33 14.91 -7.84
CA LEU A 246 16.45 14.10 -8.29
C LEU A 246 16.01 12.97 -9.22
N GLU A 247 14.94 12.24 -8.86
CA GLU A 247 14.35 11.20 -9.70
C GLU A 247 13.83 11.77 -11.03
N HIS A 248 13.15 12.92 -10.99
CA HIS A 248 12.64 13.60 -12.19
C HIS A 248 13.78 14.00 -13.15
N LEU A 249 14.87 14.55 -12.61
CA LEU A 249 16.07 14.86 -13.38
C LEU A 249 16.72 13.59 -13.96
N GLY A 250 16.81 12.53 -13.16
CA GLY A 250 17.32 11.23 -13.61
C GLY A 250 16.54 10.67 -14.80
N LEU A 251 15.21 10.75 -14.77
CA LEU A 251 14.35 10.34 -15.88
C LEU A 251 14.52 11.23 -17.12
N LEU A 252 14.57 12.56 -16.94
CA LEU A 252 14.72 13.49 -18.07
C LEU A 252 16.06 13.30 -18.78
N PHE A 253 17.16 13.31 -18.04
CA PHE A 253 18.49 13.13 -18.64
C PHE A 253 18.70 11.69 -19.13
N GLY A 254 18.06 10.71 -18.49
CA GLY A 254 17.98 9.35 -18.99
C GLY A 254 17.33 9.25 -20.36
N ALA A 255 16.25 10.00 -20.60
CA ALA A 255 15.58 10.08 -21.89
C ALA A 255 16.48 10.72 -22.96
N LEU A 256 17.12 11.85 -22.64
CA LEU A 256 18.07 12.52 -23.54
C LEU A 256 19.23 11.60 -23.93
N ARG A 257 19.78 10.85 -22.97
CA ARG A 257 20.91 9.94 -23.19
C ARG A 257 20.54 8.70 -24.00
N SER A 258 19.32 8.20 -23.85
CA SER A 258 18.95 6.89 -24.40
C SER A 258 19.03 6.87 -25.93
N PRO A 259 19.55 5.81 -26.56
CA PRO A 259 19.64 5.73 -28.02
C PRO A 259 18.28 5.78 -28.73
N LEU A 260 18.25 6.26 -29.97
CA LEU A 260 17.05 6.34 -30.81
C LEU A 260 16.50 4.96 -31.16
N ASP A 261 17.37 3.97 -31.35
CA ASP A 261 17.08 2.59 -31.71
C ASP A 261 16.71 1.70 -30.51
N SER A 262 16.86 2.21 -29.29
CA SER A 262 16.46 1.49 -28.08
C SER A 262 14.95 1.45 -27.89
N GLU A 263 14.43 0.54 -27.04
CA GLU A 263 13.03 0.55 -26.62
C GLU A 263 12.58 1.91 -26.02
N VAL A 264 13.55 2.69 -25.53
CA VAL A 264 13.29 4.00 -24.94
C VAL A 264 13.10 5.07 -26.01
N LYS A 265 13.62 4.85 -27.24
CA LYS A 265 13.61 5.82 -28.35
C LYS A 265 14.04 7.22 -27.92
N GLY A 266 15.14 7.31 -27.18
CA GLY A 266 15.65 8.59 -26.66
C GLY A 266 16.36 9.42 -27.74
N HIS A 267 16.98 10.53 -27.35
CA HIS A 267 17.67 11.42 -28.29
C HIS A 267 19.11 10.98 -28.62
N GLY A 268 19.71 10.13 -27.80
CA GLY A 268 21.09 9.67 -28.01
C GLY A 268 22.18 10.68 -27.67
N VAL A 269 21.90 11.69 -26.82
CA VAL A 269 22.89 12.71 -26.43
C VAL A 269 24.10 12.05 -25.72
N PRO A 270 25.36 12.34 -26.11
CA PRO A 270 26.55 11.84 -25.42
C PRO A 270 26.61 12.25 -23.94
N LEU A 271 27.19 11.40 -23.08
CA LEU A 271 27.20 11.63 -21.62
C LEU A 271 27.91 12.92 -21.23
N ASP A 272 29.03 13.22 -21.86
CA ASP A 272 29.85 14.42 -21.65
C ASP A 272 29.14 15.72 -22.01
N ARG A 273 28.09 15.66 -22.85
CA ARG A 273 27.31 16.84 -23.27
C ARG A 273 26.12 17.17 -22.37
N LEU A 274 25.76 16.30 -21.43
CA LEU A 274 24.60 16.52 -20.56
C LEU A 274 24.92 17.53 -19.46
N CYS A 275 24.26 18.69 -19.44
CA CYS A 275 24.38 19.67 -18.34
C CYS A 275 23.01 20.28 -17.99
N LEU A 276 22.89 20.88 -16.80
CA LEU A 276 21.65 21.53 -16.35
C LEU A 276 21.27 22.71 -17.24
N ALA A 277 22.24 23.46 -17.75
CA ALA A 277 22.03 24.63 -18.62
C ALA A 277 21.17 24.31 -19.86
N MET A 278 21.22 23.08 -20.37
CA MET A 278 20.40 22.63 -21.51
C MET A 278 18.89 22.83 -21.26
N LEU A 279 18.45 22.80 -20.00
CA LEU A 279 17.04 22.96 -19.65
C LEU A 279 16.51 24.39 -19.86
N LEU A 280 17.36 25.35 -20.23
CA LEU A 280 16.95 26.70 -20.61
C LEU A 280 16.65 26.83 -22.12
N PHE A 281 16.84 25.78 -22.91
CA PHE A 281 16.65 25.81 -24.37
C PHE A 281 15.26 25.28 -24.75
N PRO A 282 14.42 26.08 -25.44
CA PRO A 282 13.07 25.66 -25.86
C PRO A 282 13.04 24.33 -26.63
N SER A 283 13.96 24.11 -27.55
CA SER A 283 14.01 22.92 -28.40
C SER A 283 14.19 21.62 -27.60
N VAL A 284 14.90 21.67 -26.45
CA VAL A 284 15.02 20.52 -25.53
C VAL A 284 13.66 20.14 -24.94
N TRP A 285 12.82 21.13 -24.62
CA TRP A 285 11.48 20.91 -24.10
C TRP A 285 10.51 20.49 -25.18
N ASP A 286 10.58 21.08 -26.38
CA ASP A 286 9.77 20.66 -27.52
C ASP A 286 10.01 19.19 -27.84
N TRP A 287 11.27 18.77 -27.93
CA TRP A 287 11.63 17.37 -28.09
C TRP A 287 11.13 16.51 -26.92
N TYR A 288 11.40 16.90 -25.67
CA TYR A 288 11.03 16.09 -24.50
C TYR A 288 9.52 15.91 -24.39
N LEU A 289 8.74 16.95 -24.66
CA LEU A 289 7.28 16.90 -24.65
C LEU A 289 6.75 16.01 -25.77
N GLN A 290 7.25 16.16 -27.00
CA GLN A 290 6.86 15.31 -28.13
C GLN A 290 7.21 13.84 -27.86
N TRP A 291 8.43 13.58 -27.39
CA TRP A 291 8.88 12.23 -27.02
C TRP A 291 7.98 11.59 -25.95
N ARG A 292 7.54 12.37 -24.95
CA ARG A 292 6.59 11.90 -23.92
C ARG A 292 5.22 11.59 -24.52
N GLU A 293 4.76 12.41 -25.44
CA GLU A 293 3.51 12.19 -26.16
C GLU A 293 3.60 10.96 -27.05
N ASP A 294 4.64 10.77 -27.84
CA ASP A 294 4.80 9.61 -28.72
C ASP A 294 4.89 8.30 -27.92
N ARG A 295 5.59 8.33 -26.77
CA ARG A 295 5.75 7.14 -25.92
C ARG A 295 4.46 6.79 -25.16
N ARG A 296 3.69 7.78 -24.72
CA ARG A 296 2.53 7.58 -23.84
C ARG A 296 1.18 7.69 -24.57
N GLY A 297 1.13 8.41 -25.68
CA GLY A 297 -0.04 8.74 -26.49
C GLY A 297 -0.80 10.03 -26.11
N PHE A 298 -0.38 10.76 -25.06
CA PHE A 298 -1.05 11.98 -24.56
C PHE A 298 -0.20 12.68 -23.47
N TYR A 299 -0.55 13.92 -23.10
CA TYR A 299 0.04 14.71 -22.01
C TYR A 299 -0.63 14.48 -20.64
N THR A 300 0.09 14.65 -19.52
CA THR A 300 -0.47 14.62 -18.15
C THR A 300 0.06 15.79 -17.32
N SER A 301 -0.36 15.85 -16.04
CA SER A 301 0.18 16.81 -15.08
C SER A 301 1.69 16.67 -14.83
N TRP A 302 2.31 15.54 -15.21
CA TRP A 302 3.76 15.36 -15.11
C TRP A 302 4.51 16.42 -15.91
N GLU A 303 4.15 16.60 -17.19
CA GLU A 303 4.84 17.53 -18.09
C GLU A 303 4.68 18.98 -17.62
N VAL A 304 3.48 19.33 -17.13
CA VAL A 304 3.19 20.60 -16.46
C VAL A 304 4.11 20.81 -15.26
N ASN A 305 4.25 19.80 -14.39
CA ASN A 305 5.10 19.87 -13.19
C ASN A 305 6.60 19.96 -13.52
N MET A 306 7.04 19.39 -14.66
CA MET A 306 8.42 19.50 -15.14
C MET A 306 8.71 20.90 -15.68
N LEU A 307 7.79 21.49 -16.45
CA LEU A 307 7.90 22.87 -16.89
C LEU A 307 7.88 23.85 -15.69
N ASP A 308 7.00 23.62 -14.70
CA ASP A 308 6.99 24.41 -13.46
C ASP A 308 8.29 24.31 -12.67
N PHE A 309 8.89 23.12 -12.66
CA PHE A 309 10.19 22.91 -12.05
C PHE A 309 11.26 23.72 -12.77
N ALA A 310 11.35 23.64 -14.09
CA ALA A 310 12.31 24.40 -14.88
C ALA A 310 12.12 25.92 -14.75
N LEU A 311 10.87 26.39 -14.83
CA LEU A 311 10.50 27.78 -14.56
C LEU A 311 11.01 28.25 -13.20
N SER A 312 10.91 27.41 -12.16
CA SER A 312 11.41 27.76 -10.82
C SER A 312 12.93 27.97 -10.75
N LEU A 313 13.68 27.46 -11.73
CA LEU A 313 15.13 27.59 -11.83
C LEU A 313 15.56 28.81 -12.66
N SER A 314 14.73 29.29 -13.58
CA SER A 314 15.00 30.45 -14.44
C SER A 314 14.43 31.78 -13.92
N ARG A 315 13.60 31.74 -12.87
CA ARG A 315 12.92 32.91 -12.28
C ARG A 315 13.86 34.09 -12.05
N ASP A 316 13.34 35.28 -12.32
CA ASP A 316 14.02 36.53 -11.99
C ASP A 316 14.43 36.57 -10.51
N LYS A 317 15.68 37.00 -10.28
CA LYS A 317 16.39 37.14 -8.99
C LYS A 317 16.58 35.86 -8.17
N THR A 318 15.65 34.92 -8.20
CA THR A 318 15.55 33.80 -7.23
C THR A 318 15.78 32.42 -7.86
N GLY A 319 15.79 32.34 -9.19
CA GLY A 319 16.08 31.12 -9.93
C GLY A 319 17.54 30.70 -9.74
N TRP A 320 17.78 29.42 -9.47
CA TRP A 320 19.14 28.93 -9.25
C TRP A 320 19.99 28.99 -10.53
N MET A 321 19.44 28.59 -11.69
CA MET A 321 20.17 28.64 -12.95
C MET A 321 20.50 30.09 -13.35
N ARG A 322 19.55 31.02 -13.17
CA ARG A 322 19.77 32.45 -13.45
C ARG A 322 20.94 33.01 -12.62
N GLN A 323 21.00 32.69 -11.33
CA GLN A 323 22.07 33.15 -10.43
C GLN A 323 23.42 32.45 -10.64
N ASN A 324 23.53 31.49 -11.56
CA ASN A 324 24.76 30.74 -11.82
C ASN A 324 25.14 30.79 -13.32
N PRO A 325 25.52 31.96 -13.87
CA PRO A 325 25.85 32.12 -15.30
C PRO A 325 27.05 31.28 -15.74
N GLY A 326 27.93 30.88 -14.81
CA GLY A 326 29.04 29.96 -15.09
C GLY A 326 28.62 28.59 -15.66
N LEU A 327 27.33 28.23 -15.56
CA LEU A 327 26.77 27.04 -16.20
C LEU A 327 26.86 27.09 -17.74
N ALA A 328 26.94 28.28 -18.35
CA ALA A 328 27.11 28.44 -19.79
C ALA A 328 28.43 27.83 -20.32
N GLY A 329 29.45 27.70 -19.45
CA GLY A 329 30.72 27.06 -19.80
C GLY A 329 30.60 25.56 -20.07
N ALA A 330 29.57 24.89 -19.52
CA ALA A 330 29.33 23.47 -19.72
C ALA A 330 28.46 23.15 -20.96
N LEU A 331 27.95 24.18 -21.65
CA LEU A 331 27.14 23.99 -22.86
C LEU A 331 28.00 23.51 -24.03
N GLN A 332 27.50 22.49 -24.71
CA GLN A 332 28.05 21.97 -25.97
C GLN A 332 26.93 21.84 -27.01
N PRO A 333 27.22 21.96 -28.32
CA PRO A 333 26.23 21.76 -29.36
C PRO A 333 25.62 20.35 -29.30
N VAL A 334 24.32 20.28 -29.47
CA VAL A 334 23.56 19.03 -29.54
C VAL A 334 22.64 19.09 -30.73
N ASP A 335 22.90 18.24 -31.73
CA ASP A 335 22.18 18.24 -33.00
C ASP A 335 20.67 18.20 -32.80
N GLY A 336 19.95 19.14 -33.44
CA GLY A 336 18.50 19.25 -33.33
C GLY A 336 17.95 19.85 -32.03
N LEU A 337 18.79 20.07 -31.00
CA LEU A 337 18.37 20.63 -29.71
C LEU A 337 19.04 21.97 -29.35
N ILE A 338 20.34 22.10 -29.56
CA ILE A 338 21.11 23.28 -29.16
C ILE A 338 22.15 23.58 -30.23
N SER A 339 22.02 24.74 -30.87
CA SER A 339 22.96 25.19 -31.90
C SER A 339 24.19 25.90 -31.30
N PRO A 340 25.32 25.98 -32.03
CA PRO A 340 26.46 26.79 -31.61
C PRO A 340 26.13 28.27 -31.39
N SER A 341 25.28 28.86 -32.25
CA SER A 341 24.93 30.28 -32.14
C SER A 341 24.13 30.57 -30.87
N GLU A 342 23.22 29.67 -30.48
CA GLU A 342 22.46 29.83 -29.24
C GLU A 342 23.36 29.70 -28.00
N ILE A 343 24.44 28.93 -28.07
CA ILE A 343 25.45 28.82 -26.99
C ILE A 343 26.25 30.11 -26.87
N ASP A 344 26.65 30.70 -28.00
CA ASP A 344 27.39 31.96 -28.00
C ASP A 344 26.52 33.11 -27.45
N GLU A 345 25.24 33.17 -27.84
CA GLU A 345 24.27 34.10 -27.25
C GLU A 345 24.10 33.87 -25.73
N ALA A 346 24.00 32.60 -25.29
CA ALA A 346 23.88 32.27 -23.87
C ALA A 346 25.10 32.73 -23.05
N ARG A 347 26.30 32.66 -23.64
CA ARG A 347 27.55 33.12 -23.00
C ARG A 347 27.65 34.64 -22.97
N GLN A 348 27.05 35.33 -23.94
CA GLN A 348 27.02 36.79 -24.01
C GLN A 348 25.98 37.39 -23.05
N ASP A 349 24.76 36.83 -23.04
CA ASP A 349 23.64 37.34 -22.25
C ASP A 349 22.80 36.21 -21.64
N TRP A 350 23.25 35.75 -20.47
CA TRP A 350 22.60 34.68 -19.71
C TRP A 350 21.22 35.06 -19.18
N ASP A 351 21.03 36.34 -18.83
CA ASP A 351 19.77 36.84 -18.30
C ASP A 351 18.70 36.88 -19.40
N ALA A 352 19.05 37.34 -20.59
CA ALA A 352 18.16 37.30 -21.75
C ALA A 352 17.77 35.85 -22.12
N LEU A 353 18.69 34.89 -22.06
CA LEU A 353 18.35 33.48 -22.25
C LEU A 353 17.30 33.01 -21.24
N CYS A 354 17.50 33.32 -19.95
CA CYS A 354 16.56 32.96 -18.90
C CYS A 354 15.18 33.62 -19.08
N ASP A 355 15.12 34.85 -19.60
CA ASP A 355 13.88 35.56 -19.91
C ASP A 355 13.14 34.92 -21.09
N ARG A 356 13.85 34.64 -22.19
CA ARG A 356 13.29 33.93 -23.36
C ARG A 356 12.73 32.58 -22.95
N PHE A 357 13.47 31.82 -22.16
CA PHE A 357 13.01 30.52 -21.63
C PHE A 357 11.76 30.67 -20.75
N THR A 358 11.73 31.67 -19.88
CA THR A 358 10.59 31.89 -18.97
C THR A 358 9.32 32.20 -19.76
N ILE A 359 9.41 33.03 -20.81
CA ILE A 359 8.29 33.31 -21.72
C ILE A 359 7.82 32.02 -22.41
N TYR A 360 8.76 31.27 -23.00
CA TYR A 360 8.46 29.99 -23.65
C TYR A 360 7.75 29.02 -22.70
N ALA A 361 8.32 28.77 -21.52
CA ALA A 361 7.82 27.76 -20.60
C ALA A 361 6.47 28.14 -19.98
N LEU A 362 6.19 29.43 -19.74
CA LEU A 362 4.87 29.89 -19.29
C LEU A 362 3.77 29.65 -20.34
N ASN A 363 4.07 29.92 -21.61
CA ASN A 363 3.14 29.67 -22.71
C ASN A 363 2.94 28.17 -22.94
N ARG A 364 4.04 27.42 -23.07
CA ARG A 364 4.00 25.98 -23.31
C ARG A 364 3.32 25.23 -22.17
N LYS A 365 3.51 25.67 -20.92
CA LYS A 365 2.78 25.14 -19.77
C LYS A 365 1.27 25.26 -19.95
N LYS A 366 0.76 26.41 -20.39
CA LYS A 366 -0.69 26.62 -20.62
C LYS A 366 -1.21 25.72 -21.73
N ASP A 367 -0.44 25.56 -22.81
CA ASP A 367 -0.81 24.68 -23.92
C ASP A 367 -0.90 23.22 -23.46
N VAL A 368 0.14 22.72 -22.78
CA VAL A 368 0.16 21.37 -22.21
C VAL A 368 -0.98 21.20 -21.20
N GLN A 369 -1.27 22.19 -20.35
CA GLN A 369 -2.38 22.12 -19.40
C GLN A 369 -3.75 21.98 -20.07
N ARG A 370 -3.96 22.56 -21.24
CA ARG A 370 -5.23 22.46 -22.00
C ARG A 370 -5.43 21.07 -22.59
N VAL A 371 -4.35 20.44 -23.06
CA VAL A 371 -4.41 19.12 -23.71
C VAL A 371 -4.09 17.95 -22.77
N ALA A 372 -3.59 18.24 -21.56
CA ALA A 372 -3.27 17.23 -20.56
C ALA A 372 -4.52 16.47 -20.15
N LYS A 373 -4.49 15.16 -20.36
CA LYS A 373 -5.58 14.26 -19.98
C LYS A 373 -5.32 13.74 -18.58
N VAL A 374 -6.38 13.75 -17.75
CA VAL A 374 -6.38 13.00 -16.50
C VAL A 374 -6.47 11.52 -16.87
N HIS A 375 -5.32 10.86 -16.90
CA HIS A 375 -5.22 9.50 -17.41
C HIS A 375 -6.02 8.45 -16.62
N ARG A 376 -6.33 8.75 -15.37
CA ARG A 376 -7.08 7.87 -14.48
C ARG A 376 -7.97 8.74 -13.62
N ASP A 377 -9.21 8.33 -13.45
CA ASP A 377 -9.97 8.74 -12.30
C ASP A 377 -9.30 8.16 -11.04
N PRO A 378 -8.65 8.98 -10.19
CA PRO A 378 -7.97 8.48 -8.99
C PRO A 378 -8.91 7.70 -8.08
N PHE A 379 -10.22 7.97 -8.18
CA PHE A 379 -11.27 7.36 -7.40
C PHE A 379 -11.78 6.02 -7.94
N GLU A 380 -11.50 5.67 -9.20
CA GLU A 380 -12.02 4.45 -9.85
C GLU A 380 -11.89 3.19 -8.96
N PRO A 381 -10.74 2.91 -8.30
CA PRO A 381 -10.62 1.72 -7.46
C PRO A 381 -11.50 1.68 -6.22
N ILE A 382 -12.02 2.82 -5.78
CA ILE A 382 -12.86 2.97 -4.60
C ILE A 382 -14.23 3.55 -4.95
N LEU A 383 -14.58 3.63 -6.23
CA LEU A 383 -15.83 4.22 -6.68
C LEU A 383 -17.06 3.55 -6.04
N PRO A 384 -17.12 2.20 -5.87
CA PRO A 384 -18.23 1.55 -5.16
C PRO A 384 -18.41 2.04 -3.71
N ILE A 385 -17.33 2.51 -3.07
CA ILE A 385 -17.36 3.08 -1.72
C ILE A 385 -17.84 4.53 -1.78
N LEU A 386 -17.29 5.31 -2.70
CA LEU A 386 -17.61 6.73 -2.82
C LEU A 386 -19.04 6.97 -3.30
N GLU A 387 -19.61 6.05 -4.07
CA GLU A 387 -21.00 6.12 -4.53
C GLU A 387 -22.00 5.74 -3.44
N ALA A 388 -21.58 4.92 -2.46
CA ALA A 388 -22.43 4.55 -1.33
C ALA A 388 -22.96 5.77 -0.55
N ALA A 389 -24.13 5.61 0.08
CA ALA A 389 -24.74 6.65 0.92
C ALA A 389 -23.87 7.00 2.15
N SER A 390 -23.09 6.03 2.64
CA SER A 390 -22.15 6.21 3.74
C SER A 390 -20.78 5.64 3.34
N PRO A 391 -19.90 6.44 2.70
CA PRO A 391 -18.59 5.92 2.26
C PRO A 391 -17.74 5.36 3.41
N VAL A 392 -17.69 6.05 4.56
CA VAL A 392 -17.01 5.53 5.77
C VAL A 392 -17.65 4.26 6.29
N GLY A 393 -19.00 4.18 6.29
CA GLY A 393 -19.72 2.97 6.70
C GLY A 393 -19.44 1.78 5.79
N GLU A 394 -19.38 2.01 4.48
CA GLU A 394 -19.04 0.97 3.50
C GLU A 394 -17.60 0.49 3.68
N TYR A 395 -16.64 1.42 3.85
CA TYR A 395 -15.24 1.06 4.11
C TYR A 395 -15.07 0.34 5.46
N ARG A 396 -15.89 0.66 6.48
CA ARG A 396 -15.86 0.00 7.80
C ARG A 396 -16.06 -1.51 7.71
N LYS A 397 -16.86 -2.00 6.75
CA LYS A 397 -17.08 -3.43 6.52
C LYS A 397 -15.77 -4.21 6.30
N ILE A 398 -14.75 -3.57 5.72
CA ILE A 398 -13.41 -4.17 5.56
C ILE A 398 -12.79 -4.48 6.92
N THR A 399 -12.97 -3.61 7.91
CA THR A 399 -12.42 -3.82 9.25
C THR A 399 -13.18 -4.90 10.03
N GLU A 400 -14.48 -5.03 9.81
CA GLU A 400 -15.30 -6.12 10.36
C GLU A 400 -14.87 -7.47 9.77
N GLU A 401 -14.73 -7.55 8.44
CA GLU A 401 -14.22 -8.74 7.73
C GLU A 401 -12.82 -9.17 8.22
N ILE A 402 -11.94 -8.23 8.58
CA ILE A 402 -10.64 -8.55 9.20
C ILE A 402 -10.82 -9.25 10.54
N LEU A 403 -11.68 -8.71 11.41
CA LEU A 403 -11.91 -9.25 12.75
C LEU A 403 -12.60 -10.61 12.69
N ASP A 404 -13.61 -10.74 11.84
CA ASP A 404 -14.32 -11.99 11.64
C ASP A 404 -13.35 -13.08 11.17
N ARG A 405 -12.41 -12.73 10.27
CA ARG A 405 -11.41 -13.66 9.72
C ARG A 405 -10.09 -13.69 10.48
N MET A 406 -10.03 -13.04 11.64
CA MET A 406 -8.83 -13.00 12.45
C MET A 406 -8.47 -14.41 12.95
N PRO A 407 -7.21 -14.85 12.78
CA PRO A 407 -6.76 -16.12 13.32
C PRO A 407 -6.80 -16.16 14.84
N ASN A 408 -6.97 -17.35 15.42
CA ASN A 408 -6.88 -17.54 16.85
C ASN A 408 -5.48 -17.18 17.36
N ALA A 409 -5.38 -16.15 18.21
CA ALA A 409 -4.10 -15.63 18.69
C ALA A 409 -3.27 -16.63 19.51
N ARG A 410 -3.90 -17.62 20.17
CA ARG A 410 -3.18 -18.66 20.93
C ARG A 410 -2.54 -19.69 19.99
N ARG A 411 -3.24 -20.09 18.93
CA ARG A 411 -2.76 -21.11 17.98
C ARG A 411 -1.89 -20.53 16.87
N HIS A 412 -2.20 -19.32 16.43
CA HIS A 412 -1.56 -18.64 15.31
C HIS A 412 -1.16 -17.19 15.65
N PRO A 413 -0.29 -17.00 16.66
CA PRO A 413 0.03 -15.69 17.23
C PRO A 413 0.52 -14.68 16.18
N LYS A 414 1.43 -15.08 15.30
CA LYS A 414 1.96 -14.19 14.25
C LYS A 414 0.91 -13.75 13.25
N SER A 415 0.05 -14.66 12.79
CA SER A 415 -1.00 -14.33 11.81
C SER A 415 -2.14 -13.52 12.43
N ALA A 416 -2.44 -13.74 13.71
CA ALA A 416 -3.34 -12.88 14.47
C ALA A 416 -2.76 -11.47 14.64
N ALA A 417 -1.48 -11.35 15.01
CA ALA A 417 -0.78 -10.07 15.10
C ALA A 417 -0.77 -9.29 13.77
N GLU A 418 -0.61 -9.98 12.64
CA GLU A 418 -0.71 -9.37 11.31
C GLU A 418 -2.14 -8.86 11.00
N ALA A 419 -3.17 -9.57 11.44
CA ALA A 419 -4.56 -9.15 11.29
C ALA A 419 -4.90 -7.94 12.19
N VAL A 420 -4.45 -7.93 13.45
CA VAL A 420 -4.61 -6.78 14.36
C VAL A 420 -3.89 -5.55 13.79
N ARG A 421 -2.66 -5.70 13.29
CA ARG A 421 -1.94 -4.61 12.60
C ARG A 421 -2.75 -4.06 11.43
N ALA A 422 -3.28 -4.94 10.57
CA ALA A 422 -4.08 -4.56 9.40
C ALA A 422 -5.38 -3.83 9.80
N PHE A 423 -6.08 -4.32 10.83
CA PHE A 423 -7.25 -3.68 11.42
C PHE A 423 -6.91 -2.26 11.89
N LEU A 424 -5.86 -2.12 12.72
CA LEU A 424 -5.44 -0.82 13.25
C LEU A 424 -4.99 0.15 12.16
N MET A 425 -4.28 -0.32 11.12
CA MET A 425 -3.89 0.53 9.97
C MET A 425 -5.12 1.18 9.33
N LEU A 426 -6.17 0.40 9.06
CA LEU A 426 -7.40 0.91 8.45
C LEU A 426 -8.19 1.80 9.42
N ARG A 427 -8.32 1.41 10.69
CA ARG A 427 -9.05 2.20 11.71
C ARG A 427 -8.39 3.55 11.97
N PHE A 428 -7.06 3.60 12.07
CA PHE A 428 -6.33 4.85 12.23
C PHE A 428 -6.47 5.72 10.98
N GLY A 429 -6.43 5.13 9.78
CA GLY A 429 -6.72 5.83 8.54
C GLY A 429 -8.10 6.49 8.54
N LEU A 430 -9.13 5.75 8.93
CA LEU A 430 -10.53 6.23 8.96
C LEU A 430 -10.79 7.28 10.05
N HIS A 431 -10.10 7.23 11.18
CA HIS A 431 -10.34 8.20 12.26
C HIS A 431 -9.50 9.46 12.14
N LEU A 432 -8.26 9.33 11.66
CA LEU A 432 -7.32 10.45 11.67
C LEU A 432 -7.26 11.18 10.34
N GLY A 433 -7.63 10.52 9.24
CA GLY A 433 -7.51 11.07 7.89
C GLY A 433 -6.09 11.46 7.52
N LEU A 434 -5.06 10.95 8.21
CA LEU A 434 -3.68 11.35 8.02
C LEU A 434 -3.10 10.85 6.70
N ARG A 435 -2.11 11.58 6.17
CA ARG A 435 -1.30 11.10 5.03
C ARG A 435 -0.48 9.88 5.43
N GLN A 436 -0.13 9.04 4.46
CA GLN A 436 0.63 7.80 4.70
C GLN A 436 1.92 8.05 5.51
N LYS A 437 2.64 9.14 5.24
CA LYS A 437 3.88 9.50 5.94
C LYS A 437 3.64 9.60 7.45
N ASN A 438 2.61 10.37 7.82
CA ASN A 438 2.27 10.65 9.22
C ASN A 438 1.79 9.39 9.94
N LEU A 439 1.02 8.51 9.28
CA LEU A 439 0.62 7.21 9.85
C LEU A 439 1.81 6.26 10.01
N ARG A 440 2.65 6.16 8.97
CA ARG A 440 3.80 5.27 8.90
C ARG A 440 4.86 5.62 9.96
N GLN A 441 5.11 6.92 10.14
CA GLN A 441 6.12 7.45 11.07
C GLN A 441 5.55 7.76 12.46
N LEU A 442 4.26 7.50 12.69
CA LEU A 442 3.63 7.71 13.99
C LEU A 442 4.37 6.88 15.06
N ARG A 443 4.86 7.55 16.09
CA ARG A 443 5.47 6.94 17.27
C ARG A 443 4.38 6.63 18.29
N PHE A 444 4.76 6.02 19.40
CA PHE A 444 3.82 5.74 20.49
C PHE A 444 4.49 5.86 21.84
N CYS A 445 3.67 6.19 22.84
CA CYS A 445 3.99 6.11 24.24
C CYS A 445 3.01 5.12 24.88
N VAL A 446 3.52 4.19 25.68
CA VAL A 446 2.67 3.26 26.45
C VAL A 446 1.93 4.03 27.56
N ARG A 447 0.79 3.51 28.03
CA ARG A 447 0.06 4.13 29.14
C ARG A 447 0.94 4.25 30.38
N GLY A 448 0.89 5.39 31.05
CA GLY A 448 1.77 5.73 32.19
C GLY A 448 3.21 6.08 31.79
N GLY A 449 3.57 6.02 30.51
CA GLY A 449 4.86 6.45 30.01
C GLY A 449 4.98 7.98 29.93
N ARG A 450 6.23 8.47 29.90
CA ARG A 450 6.49 9.91 29.70
C ARG A 450 6.33 10.27 28.22
N HIS A 451 5.42 11.19 27.93
CA HIS A 451 5.21 11.69 26.58
C HIS A 451 6.46 12.41 26.05
N SER A 452 6.67 12.31 24.73
CA SER A 452 7.66 13.15 24.06
C SER A 452 7.20 14.60 24.11
N THR A 453 8.14 15.54 24.28
CA THR A 453 7.80 16.97 24.21
C THR A 453 7.50 17.39 22.78
N GLU A 454 6.72 18.46 22.60
CA GLU A 454 6.43 19.00 21.26
C GLU A 454 7.72 19.31 20.51
N LYS A 455 8.71 19.93 21.16
CA LYS A 455 10.03 20.23 20.57
C LYS A 455 10.77 18.99 20.09
N GLN A 456 10.71 17.88 20.81
CA GLN A 456 11.30 16.60 20.37
C GLN A 456 10.61 16.07 19.11
N LEU A 457 9.28 16.13 19.07
CA LEU A 457 8.50 15.69 17.92
C LEU A 457 8.65 16.63 16.71
N GLU A 458 8.86 17.93 16.93
CA GLU A 458 9.18 18.90 15.89
C GLU A 458 10.54 18.60 15.24
N MET A 459 11.57 18.32 16.05
CA MET A 459 12.90 17.93 15.54
C MET A 459 12.82 16.65 14.70
N LEU A 460 12.05 15.66 15.14
CA LEU A 460 11.84 14.40 14.43
C LEU A 460 10.84 14.50 13.27
N LYS A 461 10.09 15.62 13.17
CA LYS A 461 9.01 15.85 12.20
C LYS A 461 7.99 14.69 12.15
N CYS A 462 7.62 14.15 13.31
CA CYS A 462 6.70 13.01 13.44
C CYS A 462 5.66 13.21 14.55
N GLY A 463 4.64 12.36 14.56
CA GLY A 463 3.61 12.34 15.62
C GLY A 463 3.85 11.28 16.68
N GLU A 464 3.06 11.32 17.75
CA GLU A 464 3.02 10.33 18.82
C GLU A 464 1.56 9.97 19.19
N LEU A 465 1.27 8.67 19.26
CA LEU A 465 0.09 8.14 19.95
C LEU A 465 0.40 8.07 21.45
N ARG A 466 -0.43 8.71 22.28
CA ARG A 466 -0.20 8.83 23.72
C ARG A 466 -1.50 8.76 24.50
N TRP A 467 -1.44 8.38 25.77
CA TRP A 467 -2.62 8.33 26.61
C TRP A 467 -2.87 9.70 27.23
N ASN A 468 -4.09 10.22 27.10
CA ASN A 468 -4.51 11.46 27.74
C ASN A 468 -5.28 11.11 29.01
N ASP A 469 -4.66 11.29 30.17
CA ASP A 469 -5.26 10.99 31.48
C ASP A 469 -6.49 11.86 31.78
N LEU A 470 -6.50 13.12 31.32
CA LEU A 470 -7.63 14.04 31.55
C LEU A 470 -8.88 13.60 30.79
N SER A 471 -8.71 13.13 29.55
CA SER A 471 -9.80 12.69 28.69
C SER A 471 -10.06 11.18 28.76
N GLY A 472 -9.23 10.42 29.49
CA GLY A 472 -9.34 8.97 29.61
C GLY A 472 -9.21 8.23 28.28
N GLY A 473 -8.33 8.68 27.38
CA GLY A 473 -8.31 8.12 26.02
C GLY A 473 -7.01 8.25 25.24
N TRP A 474 -6.89 7.47 24.17
CA TRP A 474 -5.75 7.50 23.26
C TRP A 474 -5.81 8.75 22.38
N GLU A 475 -4.87 9.68 22.57
CA GLU A 475 -4.71 10.89 21.77
C GLU A 475 -3.58 10.71 20.75
N VAL A 476 -3.83 11.17 19.52
CA VAL A 476 -2.77 11.36 18.52
C VAL A 476 -2.38 12.83 18.51
N PHE A 477 -1.12 13.09 18.86
CA PHE A 477 -0.51 14.42 18.85
C PHE A 477 0.52 14.50 17.72
N ILE A 478 0.41 15.51 16.86
CA ILE A 478 1.36 15.74 15.76
C ILE A 478 1.65 17.25 15.65
N PRO A 479 2.91 17.69 15.76
CA PRO A 479 3.25 19.10 15.59
C PRO A 479 2.98 19.56 14.14
N ALA A 480 2.59 20.82 13.96
CA ALA A 480 2.21 21.35 12.65
C ALA A 480 3.31 21.15 11.60
N VAL A 481 4.58 21.34 11.99
CA VAL A 481 5.76 21.22 11.12
C VAL A 481 5.97 19.83 10.50
N ALA A 482 5.35 18.79 11.07
CA ALA A 482 5.38 17.44 10.51
C ALA A 482 4.47 17.30 9.27
N PHE A 483 3.52 18.23 9.07
CA PHE A 483 2.63 18.22 7.92
C PHE A 483 3.20 19.02 6.75
N LYS A 484 3.03 18.48 5.54
CA LYS A 484 3.34 19.20 4.29
C LYS A 484 2.62 20.56 4.17
N ASN A 485 1.44 20.68 4.77
CA ASN A 485 0.60 21.87 4.72
C ASN A 485 0.65 22.66 6.04
N ALA A 486 1.78 22.63 6.76
CA ALA A 486 1.94 23.30 8.06
C ALA A 486 1.56 24.79 8.04
N SER A 487 1.73 25.46 6.89
CA SER A 487 1.38 26.87 6.67
C SER A 487 -0.08 27.12 6.27
N SER A 488 -0.89 26.07 6.10
CA SER A 488 -2.31 26.23 5.78
C SER A 488 -3.11 26.82 6.95
N SER A 489 -4.22 27.46 6.62
CA SER A 489 -5.16 28.04 7.59
C SER A 489 -5.62 27.04 8.66
N PHE A 490 -5.74 25.76 8.28
CA PHE A 490 -6.10 24.67 9.20
C PHE A 490 -5.24 24.63 10.46
N PHE A 491 -3.91 24.69 10.32
CA PHE A 491 -3.02 24.55 11.46
C PHE A 491 -2.92 25.85 12.24
N SER A 492 -2.86 27.01 11.58
CA SER A 492 -2.64 28.30 12.26
C SER A 492 -1.52 28.24 13.31
N ARG A 493 -0.43 27.48 13.01
CA ARG A 493 0.71 27.15 13.88
C ARG A 493 0.40 26.32 15.15
N LYS A 494 -0.78 25.73 15.26
CA LYS A 494 -1.15 24.81 16.34
C LYS A 494 -0.90 23.35 15.95
N PRO A 495 -0.53 22.48 16.89
CA PRO A 495 -0.39 21.06 16.63
C PRO A 495 -1.74 20.41 16.33
N TYR A 496 -1.72 19.34 15.56
CA TYR A 496 -2.86 18.43 15.42
C TYR A 496 -3.03 17.62 16.70
N ARG A 497 -4.25 17.61 17.24
CA ARG A 497 -4.65 16.78 18.38
C ARG A 497 -5.98 16.14 18.06
N LEU A 498 -6.05 14.81 18.13
CA LEU A 498 -7.30 14.08 18.00
C LEU A 498 -7.35 12.96 19.03
N LEU A 499 -8.38 12.96 19.86
CA LEU A 499 -8.71 11.85 20.74
C LEU A 499 -9.40 10.76 19.90
N LEU A 500 -8.82 9.57 19.85
CA LEU A 500 -9.42 8.43 19.16
C LEU A 500 -10.68 7.99 19.90
N PRO A 501 -11.79 7.71 19.21
CA PRO A 501 -12.98 7.20 19.87
C PRO A 501 -12.82 5.71 20.21
N ASP A 502 -13.22 5.29 21.41
CA ASP A 502 -13.24 3.87 21.76
C ASP A 502 -14.48 3.17 21.19
N LEU A 503 -14.48 3.01 19.86
CA LEU A 503 -15.57 2.38 19.11
C LEU A 503 -15.08 1.13 18.41
N GLY A 504 -15.86 0.05 18.50
CA GLY A 504 -15.53 -1.22 17.84
C GLY A 504 -14.26 -1.85 18.38
N ARG A 505 -14.09 -1.82 19.72
CA ARG A 505 -12.95 -2.40 20.45
C ARG A 505 -11.59 -1.80 20.05
N LEU A 506 -11.57 -0.54 19.63
CA LEU A 506 -10.36 0.11 19.13
C LEU A 506 -9.27 0.14 20.22
N TYR A 507 -9.62 0.52 21.46
CA TYR A 507 -8.63 0.60 22.53
C TYR A 507 -8.08 -0.76 22.91
N GLU A 508 -8.95 -1.78 22.98
CA GLU A 508 -8.54 -3.15 23.22
C GLU A 508 -7.49 -3.61 22.20
N PHE A 509 -7.72 -3.38 20.90
CA PHE A 509 -6.77 -3.78 19.87
C PHE A 509 -5.48 -2.95 19.88
N ILE A 510 -5.53 -1.66 20.25
CA ILE A 510 -4.32 -0.85 20.48
C ILE A 510 -3.49 -1.47 21.61
N ASP A 511 -4.13 -1.81 22.72
CA ASP A 511 -3.46 -2.35 23.91
C ASP A 511 -2.87 -3.73 23.62
N ILE A 512 -3.65 -4.64 23.00
CA ILE A 512 -3.17 -5.96 22.55
C ILE A 512 -1.98 -5.80 21.61
N TYR A 513 -2.05 -4.83 20.69
CA TYR A 513 -1.00 -4.64 19.70
C TYR A 513 0.31 -4.16 20.34
N LEU A 514 0.23 -3.16 21.22
CA LEU A 514 1.39 -2.60 21.90
C LEU A 514 2.02 -3.58 22.91
N GLN A 515 1.20 -4.31 23.67
CA GLN A 515 1.68 -5.21 24.73
C GLN A 515 2.23 -6.53 24.19
N ARG A 516 1.66 -7.06 23.10
CA ARG A 516 1.94 -8.42 22.62
C ARG A 516 2.32 -8.47 21.15
N ASP A 517 1.43 -8.05 20.27
CA ASP A 517 1.54 -8.39 18.84
C ASP A 517 2.75 -7.74 18.19
N ARG A 518 3.07 -6.51 18.58
CA ARG A 518 4.22 -5.79 18.05
C ARG A 518 5.54 -6.53 18.32
N GLN A 519 5.71 -7.10 19.51
CA GLN A 519 6.89 -7.90 19.84
C GLN A 519 6.96 -9.20 19.02
N ILE A 520 5.81 -9.86 18.80
CA ILE A 520 5.72 -11.03 17.91
C ILE A 520 6.12 -10.69 16.47
N LEU A 521 5.72 -9.52 15.98
CA LEU A 521 6.06 -9.06 14.63
C LEU A 521 7.52 -8.67 14.50
N LEU A 522 8.12 -8.05 15.53
CA LEU A 522 9.55 -7.73 15.57
C LEU A 522 10.40 -8.99 15.58
N GLY A 523 9.98 -10.06 16.27
CA GLY A 523 10.66 -11.36 16.23
C GLY A 523 12.15 -11.30 16.58
N GLY A 524 12.54 -10.37 17.45
CA GLY A 524 13.93 -10.12 17.86
C GLY A 524 14.69 -9.05 17.06
N ALA A 525 14.08 -8.47 16.02
CA ALA A 525 14.67 -7.33 15.31
C ALA A 525 14.67 -6.05 16.16
N GLU A 526 15.57 -5.11 15.84
CA GLU A 526 15.63 -3.81 16.52
C GLU A 526 14.32 -3.04 16.37
N ASP A 527 13.90 -2.41 17.47
CA ASP A 527 12.66 -1.67 17.55
C ASP A 527 12.81 -0.26 16.94
N PRO A 528 12.14 0.06 15.81
CA PRO A 528 12.23 1.37 15.17
C PRO A 528 11.45 2.47 15.92
N ARG A 529 10.75 2.12 17.00
CA ARG A 529 9.88 2.97 17.82
C ARG A 529 8.69 3.61 17.08
N THR A 530 8.41 3.17 15.85
CA THR A 530 7.15 3.47 15.16
C THR A 530 6.05 2.53 15.63
N PHE A 531 4.80 3.02 15.63
CA PHE A 531 3.63 2.24 16.01
C PHE A 531 3.47 1.02 15.09
N PHE A 532 3.39 1.24 13.79
CA PHE A 532 3.31 0.16 12.81
C PHE A 532 4.68 -0.42 12.47
N VAL A 533 4.81 -1.74 12.53
CA VAL A 533 6.05 -2.48 12.17
C VAL A 533 5.76 -3.59 11.16
N LYS A 534 6.76 -3.87 10.31
CA LYS A 534 6.77 -5.03 9.41
C LYS A 534 6.84 -6.32 10.21
N SER A 535 6.36 -7.40 9.61
CA SER A 535 6.65 -8.74 10.11
C SER A 535 8.11 -9.07 9.79
N ALA A 536 9.00 -9.01 10.77
CA ALA A 536 10.41 -9.27 10.57
C ALA A 536 10.65 -10.73 10.12
N LYS A 537 11.65 -10.90 9.25
CA LYS A 537 12.24 -12.19 8.90
C LYS A 537 13.62 -12.28 9.57
N LEU A 538 14.17 -13.49 9.66
CA LEU A 538 15.53 -13.75 10.18
C LEU A 538 16.60 -12.84 9.55
N THR A 539 16.46 -12.48 8.27
CA THR A 539 17.41 -11.63 7.54
C THR A 539 17.09 -10.13 7.60
N THR A 540 16.00 -9.73 8.27
CA THR A 540 15.54 -8.33 8.27
C THR A 540 16.20 -7.56 9.41
N LYS A 541 17.09 -6.61 9.08
CA LYS A 541 17.71 -5.72 10.07
C LYS A 541 16.79 -4.57 10.52
N ASN A 542 15.89 -4.10 9.65
CA ASN A 542 15.01 -2.96 9.92
C ASN A 542 13.53 -3.32 9.78
N ALA A 543 12.78 -3.27 10.88
CA ALA A 543 11.34 -3.56 10.92
C ALA A 543 10.45 -2.34 10.60
N ALA A 544 11.01 -1.14 10.41
CA ALA A 544 10.25 0.04 10.03
C ALA A 544 9.66 -0.09 8.62
N TYR A 545 8.47 0.48 8.40
CA TYR A 545 7.91 0.57 7.06
C TYR A 545 8.59 1.67 6.24
N SER A 546 8.99 1.34 5.00
CA SER A 546 9.29 2.34 3.97
C SER A 546 7.99 2.85 3.34
N GLN A 547 8.07 3.83 2.44
CA GLN A 547 6.88 4.31 1.73
C GLN A 547 6.20 3.20 0.93
N LEU A 548 6.99 2.50 0.13
CA LEU A 548 6.51 1.38 -0.67
C LEU A 548 6.01 0.24 0.22
N GLY A 549 6.76 -0.10 1.27
CA GLY A 549 6.39 -1.17 2.19
C GLY A 549 5.05 -0.91 2.90
N PHE A 550 4.79 0.33 3.33
CA PHE A 550 3.51 0.68 3.96
C PHE A 550 2.35 0.65 2.95
N TYR A 551 2.59 1.16 1.73
CA TYR A 551 1.63 1.10 0.63
C TYR A 551 1.26 -0.35 0.28
N ASP A 552 2.26 -1.23 0.16
CA ASP A 552 2.05 -2.64 -0.18
C ASP A 552 1.34 -3.39 0.95
N ALA A 553 1.68 -3.11 2.22
CA ALA A 553 0.97 -3.68 3.37
C ALA A 553 -0.52 -3.28 3.39
N TRP A 554 -0.81 -2.01 3.08
CA TRP A 554 -2.18 -1.53 2.92
C TRP A 554 -2.88 -2.25 1.77
N ARG A 555 -2.26 -2.26 0.60
CA ARG A 555 -2.81 -2.89 -0.61
C ARG A 555 -3.09 -4.38 -0.39
N LEU A 556 -2.17 -5.12 0.24
CA LEU A 556 -2.35 -6.53 0.59
C LEU A 556 -3.53 -6.73 1.55
N THR A 557 -3.73 -5.80 2.49
CA THR A 557 -4.91 -5.83 3.38
C THR A 557 -6.20 -5.69 2.57
N ILE A 558 -6.25 -4.73 1.64
CA ILE A 558 -7.41 -4.55 0.75
C ILE A 558 -7.63 -5.77 -0.15
N GLN A 559 -6.57 -6.34 -0.72
CA GLN A 559 -6.68 -7.54 -1.55
C GLN A 559 -7.25 -8.73 -0.76
N ARG A 560 -6.85 -8.88 0.50
CA ARG A 560 -7.22 -10.03 1.34
C ARG A 560 -8.61 -9.92 1.95
N TYR A 561 -9.02 -8.72 2.36
CA TYR A 561 -10.24 -8.50 3.13
C TYR A 561 -11.19 -7.48 2.48
N GLY A 562 -10.69 -6.54 1.69
CA GLY A 562 -11.54 -5.51 1.09
C GLY A 562 -12.34 -6.01 -0.12
N ILE A 563 -11.67 -6.66 -1.07
CA ILE A 563 -12.26 -7.04 -2.36
C ILE A 563 -13.10 -8.30 -2.20
N TYR A 564 -14.41 -8.19 -2.47
CA TYR A 564 -15.29 -9.35 -2.51
C TYR A 564 -14.94 -10.27 -3.68
N ASN A 565 -14.65 -11.53 -3.37
CA ASN A 565 -14.35 -12.59 -4.32
C ASN A 565 -15.54 -13.54 -4.45
N PRO A 566 -16.25 -13.55 -5.60
CA PRO A 566 -17.45 -14.36 -5.79
C PRO A 566 -17.16 -15.87 -5.77
N TYR A 567 -15.94 -16.29 -6.10
CA TYR A 567 -15.57 -17.71 -6.12
C TYR A 567 -15.30 -18.27 -4.73
N THR A 568 -14.89 -17.43 -3.77
CA THR A 568 -14.62 -17.85 -2.39
C THR A 568 -15.70 -17.40 -1.41
N GLY A 569 -16.56 -16.45 -1.80
CA GLY A 569 -17.54 -15.81 -0.92
C GLY A 569 -16.92 -14.90 0.14
N GLN A 570 -15.64 -14.54 0.00
CA GLN A 570 -14.87 -13.78 1.00
C GLN A 570 -14.59 -12.35 0.53
N GLY A 571 -14.32 -11.46 1.48
CA GLY A 571 -14.06 -10.04 1.23
C GLY A 571 -15.31 -9.18 1.43
N ALA A 572 -15.11 -7.90 1.71
CA ALA A 572 -16.18 -7.05 2.21
C ALA A 572 -17.04 -6.36 1.13
N ILE A 573 -16.44 -5.91 0.02
CA ILE A 573 -17.08 -4.95 -0.89
C ILE A 573 -16.99 -5.43 -2.35
N LYS A 574 -18.15 -5.50 -3.02
CA LYS A 574 -18.27 -5.86 -4.44
C LYS A 574 -17.75 -4.72 -5.33
N GLY A 575 -17.01 -5.07 -6.38
CA GLY A 575 -16.45 -4.11 -7.33
C GLY A 575 -15.25 -3.31 -6.83
N LEU A 576 -14.85 -3.46 -5.56
CA LEU A 576 -13.67 -2.79 -5.03
C LEU A 576 -12.39 -3.26 -5.73
N LEU A 577 -11.48 -2.34 -6.02
CA LEU A 577 -10.17 -2.67 -6.58
C LEU A 577 -9.04 -2.34 -5.60
N PRO A 578 -7.84 -2.93 -5.80
CA PRO A 578 -6.67 -2.67 -4.97
C PRO A 578 -6.27 -1.20 -5.01
N HIS A 579 -6.08 -0.63 -3.83
CA HIS A 579 -5.74 0.76 -3.62
C HIS A 579 -4.86 0.94 -2.36
N GLY A 580 -4.33 2.15 -2.18
CA GLY A 580 -3.40 2.49 -1.10
C GLY A 580 -4.00 3.42 -0.04
N PRO A 581 -3.20 3.81 0.98
CA PRO A 581 -3.66 4.60 2.13
C PRO A 581 -4.26 5.97 1.76
N HIS A 582 -3.81 6.59 0.66
CA HIS A 582 -4.34 7.90 0.26
C HIS A 582 -5.83 7.86 -0.04
N ASN A 583 -6.33 6.75 -0.57
CA ASN A 583 -7.72 6.60 -0.94
C ASN A 583 -8.68 6.60 0.27
N VAL A 584 -8.19 6.35 1.49
CA VAL A 584 -9.02 6.50 2.70
C VAL A 584 -9.30 7.95 3.02
N ARG A 585 -8.38 8.86 2.68
CA ARG A 585 -8.64 10.31 2.78
C ARG A 585 -9.76 10.72 1.83
N ASP A 586 -9.77 10.17 0.61
CA ASP A 586 -10.84 10.41 -0.35
C ASP A 586 -12.20 9.97 0.19
N VAL A 587 -12.24 8.79 0.83
CA VAL A 587 -13.44 8.25 1.49
C VAL A 587 -13.92 9.16 2.61
N LEU A 588 -13.02 9.68 3.46
CA LEU A 588 -13.37 10.58 4.55
C LEU A 588 -13.89 11.92 4.07
N ALA A 589 -13.15 12.56 3.17
CA ALA A 589 -13.55 13.84 2.59
C ALA A 589 -14.92 13.71 1.91
N THR A 590 -15.13 12.66 1.11
CA THR A 590 -16.41 12.41 0.44
C THR A 590 -17.53 12.09 1.42
N HIS A 591 -17.26 11.32 2.48
CA HIS A 591 -18.28 11.00 3.47
C HIS A 591 -18.76 12.25 4.23
N VAL A 592 -17.82 13.05 4.73
CA VAL A 592 -18.15 14.30 5.42
C VAL A 592 -18.88 15.24 4.46
N LEU A 593 -18.37 15.40 3.23
CA LEU A 593 -19.00 16.24 2.21
C LEU A 593 -20.43 15.80 1.88
N LYS A 594 -20.69 14.49 1.74
CA LYS A 594 -22.04 13.96 1.51
C LYS A 594 -22.98 14.12 2.71
N LYS A 595 -22.44 14.16 3.93
CA LYS A 595 -23.26 14.28 5.16
C LYS A 595 -23.54 15.72 5.55
N THR A 596 -22.61 16.63 5.29
CA THR A 596 -22.68 18.00 5.80
C THR A 596 -22.79 19.04 4.70
N GLY A 597 -22.48 18.69 3.45
CA GLY A 597 -22.41 19.63 2.32
C GLY A 597 -21.26 20.65 2.42
N SER A 598 -20.48 20.62 3.50
CA SER A 598 -19.45 21.62 3.79
C SER A 598 -18.06 21.18 3.33
N TYR A 599 -17.49 21.93 2.39
CA TYR A 599 -16.10 21.76 1.97
C TYR A 599 -15.10 22.01 3.10
N GLU A 600 -15.44 22.90 4.04
CA GLU A 600 -14.58 23.23 5.17
C GLU A 600 -14.47 22.06 6.15
N GLN A 601 -15.60 21.49 6.55
CA GLN A 601 -15.62 20.33 7.44
C GLN A 601 -14.95 19.11 6.79
N ALA A 602 -15.17 18.91 5.48
CA ALA A 602 -14.46 17.89 4.73
C ALA A 602 -12.95 18.15 4.66
N GLY A 603 -12.52 19.41 4.56
CA GLY A 603 -11.13 19.83 4.66
C GLY A 603 -10.51 19.50 6.01
N TYR A 604 -11.24 19.74 7.10
CA TYR A 604 -10.80 19.42 8.46
C TYR A 604 -10.57 17.92 8.67
N ALA A 605 -11.45 17.07 8.11
CA ALA A 605 -11.32 15.62 8.19
C ALA A 605 -10.04 15.07 7.54
N ILE A 606 -9.43 15.82 6.62
CA ILE A 606 -8.20 15.42 5.93
C ILE A 606 -7.05 16.43 6.09
N GLN A 607 -7.19 17.44 6.94
CA GLN A 607 -6.19 18.49 7.16
C GLN A 607 -5.75 19.17 5.84
N ASP A 608 -6.73 19.53 5.00
CA ASP A 608 -6.53 20.23 3.73
C ASP A 608 -7.43 21.45 3.61
N SER A 609 -7.17 22.31 2.62
CA SER A 609 -7.96 23.54 2.44
C SER A 609 -9.30 23.27 1.74
N PRO A 610 -10.35 24.05 2.04
CA PRO A 610 -11.68 23.88 1.42
C PRO A 610 -11.64 23.97 -0.12
N GLU A 611 -10.76 24.82 -0.67
CA GLU A 611 -10.61 25.02 -2.12
C GLU A 611 -10.07 23.76 -2.80
N ILE A 612 -9.12 23.09 -2.16
CA ILE A 612 -8.59 21.81 -2.64
C ILE A 612 -9.68 20.75 -2.58
N VAL A 613 -10.50 20.73 -1.53
CA VAL A 613 -11.61 19.77 -1.42
C VAL A 613 -12.65 20.00 -2.52
N ALA A 614 -13.06 21.25 -2.73
CA ALA A 614 -14.03 21.61 -3.77
C ALA A 614 -13.57 21.16 -5.17
N LYS A 615 -12.29 21.39 -5.48
CA LYS A 615 -11.69 21.00 -6.76
C LYS A 615 -11.69 19.49 -6.99
N HIS A 616 -11.44 18.68 -5.96
CA HIS A 616 -11.24 17.23 -6.12
C HIS A 616 -12.48 16.39 -5.83
N TYR A 617 -13.34 16.82 -4.90
CA TYR A 617 -14.48 16.02 -4.42
C TYR A 617 -15.85 16.64 -4.73
N GLY A 618 -15.90 17.85 -5.28
CA GLY A 618 -17.16 18.55 -5.59
C GLY A 618 -18.13 17.73 -6.44
N ARG A 619 -17.62 16.80 -7.27
CA ARG A 619 -18.44 15.88 -8.08
C ARG A 619 -19.28 14.87 -7.28
N PHE A 620 -18.96 14.65 -6.00
CA PHE A 620 -19.69 13.71 -5.14
C PHE A 620 -20.70 14.39 -4.22
N LEU A 621 -20.86 15.71 -4.36
CA LEU A 621 -21.90 16.45 -3.66
C LEU A 621 -23.28 15.97 -4.14
N PRO A 622 -24.26 15.76 -3.24
CA PRO A 622 -25.63 15.50 -3.65
C PRO A 622 -26.14 16.60 -4.60
N HIS A 623 -26.88 16.21 -5.64
CA HIS A 623 -27.34 17.13 -6.69
C HIS A 623 -28.32 18.20 -6.16
N ASP A 624 -28.93 17.95 -5.00
CA ASP A 624 -29.95 18.80 -4.42
C ASP A 624 -29.42 19.59 -3.21
N LYS A 625 -28.57 20.59 -3.49
CA LYS A 625 -28.03 21.51 -2.47
C LYS A 625 -29.14 22.24 -1.71
N SER A 626 -30.25 22.50 -2.39
CA SER A 626 -31.43 23.18 -1.87
C SER A 626 -32.16 22.34 -0.82
N ALA A 627 -32.31 21.03 -1.06
CA ALA A 627 -32.89 20.12 -0.09
C ALA A 627 -32.05 19.99 1.20
N MET A 628 -30.72 20.00 1.10
CA MET A 628 -29.84 19.99 2.29
C MET A 628 -29.96 21.28 3.11
N ALA A 629 -30.02 22.44 2.43
CA ALA A 629 -30.26 23.71 3.09
C ALA A 629 -31.65 23.75 3.75
N ALA A 630 -32.68 23.20 3.10
CA ALA A 630 -34.03 23.12 3.64
C ALA A 630 -34.11 22.28 4.93
N VAL A 631 -33.37 21.17 5.05
CA VAL A 631 -33.32 20.38 6.30
C VAL A 631 -32.74 21.20 7.46
N VAL A 632 -31.65 21.96 7.21
CA VAL A 632 -31.04 22.82 8.23
C VAL A 632 -31.96 23.98 8.61
N LEU A 633 -32.63 24.58 7.62
CA LEU A 633 -33.62 25.64 7.86
C LEU A 633 -34.81 25.11 8.66
N ASN A 634 -35.31 23.90 8.34
CA ASN A 634 -36.44 23.26 9.03
C ASN A 634 -36.14 22.96 10.50
N LEU A 635 -34.90 22.61 10.85
CA LEU A 635 -34.50 22.43 12.26
C LEU A 635 -34.68 23.72 13.09
N ALA A 636 -34.56 24.91 12.48
CA ALA A 636 -34.80 26.17 13.17
C ALA A 636 -36.30 26.48 13.36
N TRP A 637 -37.18 25.78 12.66
CA TRP A 637 -38.64 25.85 12.87
C TRP A 637 -39.14 24.78 13.86
N GLU A 638 -38.32 23.77 14.18
CA GLU A 638 -38.61 22.72 15.16
C GLU A 638 -38.10 23.06 16.58
N SER A 639 -37.18 24.02 16.70
CA SER A 639 -36.73 24.63 17.96
C SER A 639 -37.60 25.82 18.36
#